data_AF-A0A517NT31-F1
#
_entry.id   AF-A0A517NT31-F1
#
_cell.length_a   1.000
_cell.length_b   1.000
_cell.length_c   1.000
_cell.angle_alpha   90.00
_cell.angle_beta   90.00
_cell.angle_gamma   90.00
#
_symmetry.space_group_name_H-M   'P 1'
#
loop_
_entity.id
_entity.type
_entity.pdbx_description
1 polymer ?
#
loop_
_entity_poly.entity_id
_entity_poly.type
_entity_poly.pdbx_seq_one_letter_code
_entity_poly.pdbx_strand_id
1 'polypeptide(L)'
;MIQSNALVHRPASFLLILVAFAITAWGPAKLRAADAARPNILYFYVDDMGWGSIGPNGQARRKAAGEIYVKTPSIDKLAREGINFTRGYGCHVCSPARSSQQTGFHQGHTFADRNDPNNAKKAIRAEDITMGDALSAAGYVTGYWGKWGYGGSKAMASPVIENVQTLPTSHGYQHVLAELHHVRAHTFFQPTLWHAPAKTDSAGGLALVANSMAAYRDGDVYPQTPAGQSHVDYPQTAYCDDSYALATLDFVRRQGMNYNESGQPFFGLFAAQIPHAPFDEIAQLPQWDHAYADDPRFGSLANTSQRWAAMVSRIDAHIGNILAALDDPNNDGDTSDSIASNTLVVFQSDNGGPGGSYVGELDANGGLRGTKGKIYEGGIRVPLVVRWPDKITPDSTLSAGSNSDRVLDVTDLLPTFCELAGTDSPLGIDGVSIAPTLLGKGQQRGREFIIHEANDGQSIIRGDRKLIIGRRSTVELYDLTNDPSESNNIAADNEALVDELKQLLEGERVFEPRGFANTYHRWTGDDGEDASDVDNWSDYRYSNAGVTYLSDDGPPQMSWVAQIDHSGSGPQKVRANSDLEFLALQIQGDSKTQSRQTLALGAGVNLMGRNEIRLGAHSVLSVNGGTVSSLRWIDVAPDAVLQGHGSIDATIYNRGDMLVTGEISIGKDFYQSPAGTLSIRFDGVDARPLEIAGVASLGGDLSLLAAKSLALKPGQQRTLLTANRIEGKFANSGGVIEINGEKYMLHYTRDSVVICQE
;
A
#
# COMPACT_ATOMS: atom_id res chain seq x y z
N MET A 1 -82.24 33.16 -27.22
CA MET A 1 -82.47 34.11 -26.12
C MET A 1 -81.80 33.53 -24.88
N ILE A 2 -80.56 33.93 -24.58
CA ILE A 2 -80.16 35.09 -23.75
C ILE A 2 -80.21 34.77 -22.24
N GLN A 3 -79.00 34.73 -21.66
CA GLN A 3 -78.53 35.18 -20.33
C GLN A 3 -79.09 34.50 -19.04
N SER A 4 -78.19 33.88 -18.24
CA SER A 4 -77.53 34.38 -17.00
C SER A 4 -78.40 34.15 -15.74
N ASN A 5 -77.98 33.74 -14.54
CA ASN A 5 -76.69 33.62 -13.86
C ASN A 5 -76.86 32.68 -12.63
N ALA A 6 -75.84 31.85 -12.38
CA ALA A 6 -75.16 31.60 -11.09
C ALA A 6 -75.91 31.07 -9.84
N LEU A 7 -75.43 29.93 -9.28
CA LEU A 7 -74.81 29.84 -7.94
C LEU A 7 -74.30 28.40 -7.63
N VAL A 8 -72.98 28.31 -7.39
CA VAL A 8 -72.24 27.53 -6.37
C VAL A 8 -72.43 26.01 -6.22
N HIS A 9 -71.39 25.24 -6.58
CA HIS A 9 -70.57 24.42 -5.68
C HIS A 9 -69.30 23.90 -6.42
N ARG A 10 -68.13 23.93 -5.76
CA ARG A 10 -66.83 23.43 -6.26
C ARG A 10 -66.66 21.91 -5.96
N PRO A 11 -65.52 21.26 -6.28
CA PRO A 11 -65.29 20.48 -7.49
C PRO A 11 -65.01 18.99 -7.19
N ALA A 12 -65.20 18.11 -8.17
CA ALA A 12 -64.63 16.76 -8.16
C ALA A 12 -63.85 16.58 -9.47
N SER A 13 -62.54 16.84 -9.41
CA SER A 13 -61.64 16.63 -10.54
C SER A 13 -61.31 15.14 -10.64
N PHE A 14 -61.78 14.52 -11.74
CA PHE A 14 -61.34 13.21 -12.21
C PHE A 14 -59.84 13.26 -12.57
N LEU A 15 -59.04 12.41 -11.95
CA LEU A 15 -57.66 12.13 -12.38
C LEU A 15 -57.65 10.73 -13.03
N LEU A 16 -57.35 10.70 -14.33
CA LEU A 16 -57.01 9.48 -15.06
C LEU A 16 -55.78 8.82 -14.40
N ILE A 17 -55.93 7.58 -13.94
CA ILE A 17 -54.79 6.75 -13.56
C ILE A 17 -54.30 6.04 -14.83
N LEU A 18 -53.21 6.58 -15.41
CA LEU A 18 -52.36 5.89 -16.36
C LEU A 18 -51.50 4.88 -15.58
N VAL A 19 -51.77 3.60 -15.76
CA VAL A 19 -50.92 2.51 -15.25
C VAL A 19 -49.66 2.46 -16.11
N ALA A 20 -48.58 3.08 -15.63
CA ALA A 20 -47.24 2.89 -16.17
C ALA A 20 -46.62 1.64 -15.53
N PHE A 21 -46.32 0.64 -16.34
CA PHE A 21 -45.49 -0.51 -15.98
C PHE A 21 -44.09 -0.02 -15.55
N ALA A 22 -43.77 -0.10 -14.26
CA ALA A 22 -42.42 0.06 -13.78
C ALA A 22 -41.61 -1.20 -14.10
N ILE A 23 -40.78 -1.13 -15.13
CA ILE A 23 -39.69 -2.08 -15.36
C ILE A 23 -38.66 -1.81 -14.27
N THR A 24 -38.65 -2.62 -13.21
CA THR A 24 -37.56 -2.64 -12.24
C THR A 24 -36.35 -3.27 -12.91
N ALA A 25 -35.44 -2.44 -13.40
CA ALA A 25 -34.10 -2.87 -13.77
C ALA A 25 -33.39 -3.35 -12.49
N TRP A 26 -33.24 -4.66 -12.34
CA TRP A 26 -32.27 -5.24 -11.43
C TRP A 26 -30.87 -4.85 -11.92
N GLY A 27 -30.29 -3.81 -11.31
CA GLY A 27 -28.85 -3.59 -11.37
C GLY A 27 -28.12 -4.73 -10.66
N PRO A 28 -26.85 -5.00 -11.01
CA PRO A 28 -26.05 -6.00 -10.32
C PRO A 28 -25.98 -5.63 -8.83
N ALA A 29 -26.38 -6.57 -7.98
CA ALA A 29 -26.21 -6.45 -6.54
C ALA A 29 -24.71 -6.33 -6.26
N LYS A 30 -24.26 -5.12 -5.92
CA LYS A 30 -22.95 -4.91 -5.31
C LYS A 30 -22.94 -5.73 -4.02
N LEU A 31 -22.17 -6.82 -4.01
CA LEU A 31 -21.79 -7.52 -2.79
C LEU A 31 -21.20 -6.47 -1.84
N ARG A 32 -21.97 -6.09 -0.82
CA ARG A 32 -21.48 -5.28 0.29
C ARG A 32 -20.63 -6.19 1.16
N ALA A 33 -19.31 -6.10 1.03
CA ALA A 33 -18.43 -6.43 2.13
C ALA A 33 -18.76 -5.48 3.30
N ALA A 34 -18.95 -6.04 4.48
CA ALA A 34 -19.59 -5.41 5.64
C ALA A 34 -18.77 -4.29 6.32
N ASP A 35 -19.48 -3.20 6.63
CA ASP A 35 -19.43 -2.39 7.86
C ASP A 35 -18.13 -1.66 8.28
N ALA A 36 -17.40 -1.07 7.34
CA ALA A 36 -16.65 0.16 7.65
C ALA A 36 -16.93 1.20 6.56
N ALA A 37 -17.23 2.44 6.95
CA ALA A 37 -17.22 3.55 6.01
C ALA A 37 -15.81 3.66 5.42
N ARG A 38 -15.69 3.70 4.10
CA ARG A 38 -14.42 3.94 3.42
C ARG A 38 -13.90 5.31 3.88
N PRO A 39 -12.68 5.42 4.42
CA PRO A 39 -12.19 6.70 4.92
C PRO A 39 -11.77 7.63 3.79
N ASN A 40 -11.74 8.93 4.03
CA ASN A 40 -10.86 9.81 3.26
C ASN A 40 -9.41 9.48 3.60
N ILE A 41 -8.47 9.64 2.66
CA ILE A 41 -7.06 9.35 2.88
C ILE A 41 -6.24 10.59 2.52
N LEU A 42 -5.45 11.09 3.47
CA LEU A 42 -4.52 12.20 3.28
C LEU A 42 -3.11 11.75 3.65
N TYR A 43 -2.20 11.79 2.68
CA TYR A 43 -0.83 11.37 2.86
C TYR A 43 0.12 12.57 2.67
N PHE A 44 0.77 12.99 3.75
CA PHE A 44 1.86 13.94 3.75
C PHE A 44 3.20 13.20 3.62
N TYR A 45 3.95 13.53 2.58
CA TYR A 45 5.22 12.91 2.25
C TYR A 45 6.30 13.97 2.05
N VAL A 46 7.34 13.97 2.86
CA VAL A 46 8.40 14.99 2.84
C VAL A 46 9.72 14.41 2.31
N ASP A 47 10.59 15.26 1.78
CA ASP A 47 11.88 14.87 1.19
C ASP A 47 13.01 15.25 2.14
N ASP A 48 13.85 14.30 2.55
CA ASP A 48 15.04 14.54 3.38
C ASP A 48 14.81 14.91 4.86
N MET A 49 13.66 14.56 5.44
CA MET A 49 13.42 14.77 6.87
C MET A 49 13.92 13.58 7.71
N GLY A 50 15.01 13.79 8.46
CA GLY A 50 15.61 12.76 9.31
C GLY A 50 14.72 12.33 10.48
N TRP A 51 14.92 11.10 10.97
CA TRP A 51 14.10 10.48 12.02
C TRP A 51 13.93 11.35 13.27
N GLY A 52 14.99 12.00 13.73
CA GLY A 52 14.99 12.83 14.94
C GLY A 52 14.34 14.21 14.78
N SER A 53 13.90 14.58 13.57
CA SER A 53 13.43 15.94 13.24
C SER A 53 12.08 16.32 13.84
N ILE A 54 11.30 15.35 14.32
CA ILE A 54 9.97 15.57 14.89
C ILE A 54 9.97 15.42 16.42
N GLY A 55 8.98 16.01 17.08
CA GLY A 55 8.77 15.94 18.53
C GLY A 55 8.94 14.54 19.12
N PRO A 56 8.11 13.54 18.76
CA PRO A 56 8.09 12.24 19.45
C PRO A 56 9.36 11.39 19.25
N ASN A 57 10.27 11.78 18.35
CA ASN A 57 11.50 11.04 18.07
C ASN A 57 12.73 11.67 18.73
N GLY A 58 13.09 12.91 18.35
CA GLY A 58 14.28 13.61 18.87
C GLY A 58 13.98 14.93 19.56
N GLN A 59 13.02 15.71 19.04
CA GLN A 59 12.88 17.11 19.43
C GLN A 59 12.20 17.31 20.79
N ALA A 60 11.32 16.41 21.23
CA ALA A 60 10.68 16.51 22.55
C ALA A 60 11.71 16.45 23.69
N ARG A 61 12.72 15.58 23.56
CA ARG A 61 13.82 15.48 24.53
C ARG A 61 14.62 16.78 24.60
N ARG A 62 14.98 17.34 23.43
CA ARG A 62 15.72 18.62 23.33
C ARG A 62 14.94 19.77 23.96
N LYS A 63 13.63 19.87 23.64
CA LYS A 63 12.72 20.85 24.23
C LYS A 63 12.68 20.73 25.75
N ALA A 64 12.53 19.50 26.28
CA ALA A 64 12.50 19.25 27.73
C ALA A 64 13.84 19.59 28.41
N ALA A 65 14.96 19.42 27.73
CA ALA A 65 16.29 19.77 28.21
C ALA A 65 16.60 21.29 28.12
N GLY A 66 15.70 22.10 27.59
CA GLY A 66 15.96 23.53 27.37
C GLY A 66 17.04 23.76 26.31
N GLU A 67 17.17 22.86 25.35
CA GLU A 67 18.04 23.00 24.17
C GLU A 67 17.27 23.68 23.02
N ILE A 68 18.01 24.16 22.01
CA ILE A 68 17.41 24.56 20.73
C ILE A 68 16.88 23.32 20.01
N TYR A 69 15.66 23.40 19.48
CA TYR A 69 14.94 22.29 18.87
C TYR A 69 14.13 22.77 17.66
N VAL A 70 13.81 21.85 16.76
CA VAL A 70 12.99 22.11 15.58
C VAL A 70 11.52 22.18 15.97
N LYS A 71 10.82 23.25 15.57
CA LYS A 71 9.41 23.44 15.92
C LYS A 71 8.50 22.71 14.93
N THR A 72 7.84 21.65 15.38
CA THR A 72 6.86 20.84 14.62
C THR A 72 5.51 20.66 15.37
N PRO A 73 4.84 21.73 15.83
CA PRO A 73 3.65 21.60 16.68
C PRO A 73 2.49 20.82 16.03
N SER A 74 2.36 20.87 14.70
CA SER A 74 1.26 20.21 13.98
C SER A 74 1.49 18.71 13.84
N ILE A 75 2.71 18.29 13.50
CA ILE A 75 3.11 16.88 13.47
C ILE A 75 3.12 16.31 14.89
N ASP A 76 3.54 17.09 15.89
CA ASP A 76 3.45 16.68 17.29
C ASP A 76 1.99 16.47 17.73
N LYS A 77 1.05 17.30 17.25
CA LYS A 77 -0.40 17.12 17.47
C LYS A 77 -0.87 15.83 16.78
N LEU A 78 -0.48 15.62 15.53
CA LEU A 78 -0.79 14.41 14.77
C LEU A 78 -0.35 13.14 15.52
N ALA A 79 0.85 13.15 16.10
CA ALA A 79 1.36 12.02 16.89
C ALA A 79 0.61 11.82 18.21
N ARG A 80 0.22 12.91 18.91
CA ARG A 80 -0.60 12.81 20.14
C ARG A 80 -2.00 12.25 19.89
N GLU A 81 -2.57 12.55 18.73
CA GLU A 81 -3.90 12.07 18.32
C GLU A 81 -3.86 10.75 17.54
N GLY A 82 -2.67 10.28 17.20
CA GLY A 82 -2.43 9.11 16.37
C GLY A 82 -1.40 8.18 16.99
N ILE A 83 -0.59 7.52 16.16
CA ILE A 83 0.50 6.64 16.57
C ILE A 83 1.77 7.09 15.87
N ASN A 84 2.85 7.18 16.62
CA ASN A 84 4.19 7.36 16.07
C ASN A 84 4.85 5.99 15.89
N PHE A 85 5.17 5.63 14.65
CA PHE A 85 5.91 4.42 14.34
C PHE A 85 7.40 4.71 14.45
N THR A 86 7.98 4.32 15.57
CA THR A 86 9.40 4.53 15.83
C THR A 86 10.28 3.77 14.85
N ARG A 87 9.79 2.67 14.26
CA ARG A 87 10.46 1.85 13.23
C ARG A 87 9.76 1.97 11.86
N GLY A 88 9.50 3.20 11.43
CA GLY A 88 9.09 3.52 10.07
C GLY A 88 10.30 3.61 9.11
N TYR A 89 10.19 3.01 7.93
CA TYR A 89 11.26 2.96 6.93
C TYR A 89 10.80 3.54 5.59
N GLY A 90 11.70 4.30 4.98
CA GLY A 90 11.60 4.80 3.62
C GLY A 90 12.61 4.07 2.73
N CYS A 91 13.27 4.80 1.83
CA CYS A 91 14.41 4.26 1.07
C CYS A 91 15.67 5.07 1.37
N HIS A 92 16.75 4.81 0.63
CA HIS A 92 18.01 5.55 0.84
C HIS A 92 18.05 6.91 0.12
N VAL A 93 17.29 7.10 -0.96
CA VAL A 93 17.20 8.33 -1.77
C VAL A 93 15.84 8.46 -2.46
N CYS A 94 15.53 9.66 -2.96
CA CYS A 94 14.18 10.07 -3.34
C CYS A 94 13.52 9.29 -4.50
N SER A 95 14.21 8.97 -5.61
CA SER A 95 13.56 8.29 -6.75
C SER A 95 13.10 6.85 -6.39
N PRO A 96 13.96 5.99 -5.84
CA PRO A 96 13.53 4.69 -5.32
C PRO A 96 12.42 4.82 -4.28
N ALA A 97 12.54 5.79 -3.35
CA ALA A 97 11.53 6.05 -2.34
C ALA A 97 10.15 6.31 -2.93
N ARG A 98 10.06 7.21 -3.91
CA ARG A 98 8.81 7.56 -4.58
C ARG A 98 8.27 6.40 -5.41
N SER A 99 9.13 5.63 -6.06
CA SER A 99 8.68 4.44 -6.79
C SER A 99 8.13 3.36 -5.86
N SER A 100 8.83 3.06 -4.76
CA SER A 100 8.37 2.10 -3.75
C SER A 100 7.11 2.56 -3.05
N GLN A 101 7.00 3.87 -2.76
CA GLN A 101 5.80 4.49 -2.25
C GLN A 101 4.62 4.27 -3.21
N GLN A 102 4.78 4.59 -4.49
CA GLN A 102 3.67 4.52 -5.44
C GLN A 102 3.25 3.08 -5.73
N THR A 103 4.20 2.16 -5.88
CA THR A 103 3.96 0.82 -6.45
C THR A 103 3.87 -0.29 -5.42
N GLY A 104 4.30 -0.06 -4.17
CA GLY A 104 4.37 -1.10 -3.15
C GLY A 104 5.49 -2.13 -3.36
N PHE A 105 6.35 -1.97 -4.37
CA PHE A 105 7.56 -2.78 -4.56
C PHE A 105 8.77 -2.18 -3.84
N HIS A 106 9.63 -3.01 -3.26
CA HIS A 106 10.94 -2.56 -2.77
C HIS A 106 11.96 -2.44 -3.91
N GLN A 107 13.17 -1.97 -3.62
CA GLN A 107 14.13 -1.57 -4.66
C GLN A 107 14.65 -2.73 -5.51
N GLY A 108 14.69 -3.96 -4.97
CA GLY A 108 15.05 -5.15 -5.75
C GLY A 108 14.04 -5.54 -6.84
N HIS A 109 12.86 -4.91 -6.83
CA HIS A 109 11.71 -5.29 -7.65
C HIS A 109 11.20 -4.15 -8.56
N THR A 110 11.44 -2.89 -8.19
CA THR A 110 11.05 -1.73 -9.00
C THR A 110 12.10 -1.32 -10.05
N PHE A 111 11.64 -0.80 -11.18
CA PHE A 111 12.51 -0.28 -12.24
C PHE A 111 13.16 1.08 -11.93
N ALA A 112 12.49 1.93 -11.15
CA ALA A 112 13.02 3.23 -10.74
C ALA A 112 13.89 3.11 -9.47
N ASP A 113 14.84 2.17 -9.52
CA ASP A 113 15.73 1.70 -8.45
C ASP A 113 16.86 2.67 -8.04
N ARG A 114 16.98 3.84 -8.70
CA ARG A 114 18.02 4.84 -8.41
C ARG A 114 17.60 6.24 -8.86
N ASN A 115 18.34 7.24 -8.39
CA ASN A 115 18.29 8.57 -9.00
C ASN A 115 19.02 8.53 -10.35
N ASP A 116 18.27 8.63 -11.44
CA ASP A 116 18.80 8.71 -12.81
C ASP A 116 18.68 10.16 -13.33
N PRO A 117 19.74 10.74 -13.92
CA PRO A 117 19.67 12.07 -14.52
C PRO A 117 18.70 12.13 -15.73
N ASN A 118 18.32 10.99 -16.30
CA ASN A 118 17.26 10.86 -17.27
C ASN A 118 16.06 10.11 -16.66
N ASN A 119 15.35 10.83 -15.81
CA ASN A 119 14.18 10.34 -15.09
C ASN A 119 12.93 10.13 -15.96
N ALA A 120 12.96 10.50 -17.25
CA ALA A 120 11.93 10.11 -18.21
C ALA A 120 12.11 8.66 -18.70
N LYS A 121 13.28 8.06 -18.46
CA LYS A 121 13.65 6.69 -18.90
C LYS A 121 13.57 5.67 -17.78
N LYS A 122 14.11 5.98 -16.61
CA LYS A 122 14.02 5.13 -15.41
C LYS A 122 12.91 5.64 -14.50
N ALA A 123 11.68 5.28 -14.85
CA ALA A 123 10.47 5.78 -14.22
C ALA A 123 9.47 4.66 -13.95
N ILE A 124 8.44 4.98 -13.19
CA ILE A 124 7.24 4.16 -13.03
C ILE A 124 6.67 3.87 -14.43
N ARG A 125 6.43 2.59 -14.73
CA ARG A 125 5.98 2.10 -16.03
C ARG A 125 4.45 2.07 -16.08
N ALA A 126 3.87 1.99 -17.27
CA ALA A 126 2.42 1.99 -17.42
C ALA A 126 1.74 0.81 -16.68
N GLU A 127 2.44 -0.32 -16.55
CA GLU A 127 1.98 -1.52 -15.88
C GLU A 127 2.20 -1.49 -14.36
N ASP A 128 3.03 -0.58 -13.85
CA ASP A 128 3.24 -0.40 -12.42
C ASP A 128 2.01 0.30 -11.82
N ILE A 129 1.06 -0.49 -11.33
CA ILE A 129 -0.17 0.03 -10.71
C ILE A 129 0.20 0.84 -9.46
N THR A 130 -0.18 2.12 -9.46
CA THR A 130 0.13 3.05 -8.38
C THR A 130 -1.00 3.23 -7.36
N MET A 131 -0.72 3.96 -6.27
CA MET A 131 -1.74 4.43 -5.32
C MET A 131 -2.87 5.21 -6.01
N GLY A 132 -2.53 6.09 -6.96
CA GLY A 132 -3.53 6.86 -7.70
C GLY A 132 -4.41 5.98 -8.56
N ASP A 133 -3.83 5.00 -9.27
CA ASP A 133 -4.55 4.02 -10.08
C ASP A 133 -5.53 3.21 -9.24
N ALA A 134 -5.04 2.60 -8.16
CA ALA A 134 -5.84 1.74 -7.30
C ALA A 134 -7.01 2.49 -6.64
N LEU A 135 -6.75 3.69 -6.09
CA LEU A 135 -7.77 4.46 -5.39
C LEU A 135 -8.76 5.11 -6.35
N SER A 136 -8.31 5.60 -7.51
CA SER A 136 -9.22 6.09 -8.55
C SER A 136 -10.12 4.98 -9.09
N ALA A 137 -9.59 3.77 -9.30
CA ALA A 137 -10.37 2.60 -9.71
C ALA A 137 -11.39 2.17 -8.64
N ALA A 138 -11.04 2.31 -7.36
CA ALA A 138 -11.99 2.13 -6.25
C ALA A 138 -13.04 3.27 -6.18
N GLY A 139 -12.90 4.31 -6.99
CA GLY A 139 -13.83 5.42 -7.12
C GLY A 139 -13.50 6.63 -6.27
N TYR A 140 -12.30 6.74 -5.67
CA TYR A 140 -11.90 7.95 -4.95
C TYR A 140 -11.69 9.14 -5.91
N VAL A 141 -11.96 10.35 -5.44
CA VAL A 141 -11.39 11.55 -6.06
C VAL A 141 -9.93 11.66 -5.64
N THR A 142 -9.00 11.73 -6.59
CA THR A 142 -7.56 11.62 -6.32
C THR A 142 -6.81 12.93 -6.62
N GLY A 143 -5.82 13.27 -5.81
CA GLY A 143 -4.93 14.39 -6.10
C GLY A 143 -3.49 14.23 -5.63
N TYR A 144 -2.59 14.93 -6.32
CA TYR A 144 -1.14 14.89 -6.13
C TYR A 144 -0.53 16.30 -6.20
N TRP A 145 0.21 16.68 -5.17
CA TRP A 145 0.89 17.98 -5.11
C TRP A 145 2.35 17.82 -4.73
N GLY A 146 3.27 18.40 -5.49
CA GLY A 146 4.69 18.43 -5.17
C GLY A 146 5.61 17.67 -6.13
N LYS A 147 6.66 17.04 -5.61
CA LYS A 147 7.72 16.41 -6.40
C LYS A 147 7.29 15.04 -6.92
N TRP A 148 6.90 14.95 -8.18
CA TRP A 148 6.67 13.66 -8.82
C TRP A 148 7.99 13.01 -9.23
N GLY A 149 8.80 13.73 -10.01
CA GLY A 149 10.14 13.30 -10.37
C GLY A 149 10.25 12.36 -11.56
N TYR A 150 9.20 12.15 -12.36
CA TYR A 150 9.26 11.43 -13.65
C TYR A 150 8.54 12.16 -14.81
N GLY A 151 8.98 11.90 -16.05
CA GLY A 151 8.19 12.19 -17.26
C GLY A 151 8.31 13.58 -17.90
N GLY A 152 8.91 14.56 -17.22
CA GLY A 152 9.17 15.90 -17.77
C GLY A 152 10.65 16.16 -18.04
N SER A 153 10.98 17.09 -18.94
CA SER A 153 12.36 17.46 -19.28
C SER A 153 13.03 18.32 -18.18
N LYS A 154 14.37 18.35 -18.19
CA LYS A 154 15.17 19.17 -17.26
C LYS A 154 15.16 20.70 -17.51
N ALA A 155 14.51 21.18 -18.57
CA ALA A 155 14.57 22.60 -18.94
C ALA A 155 13.89 23.50 -17.89
N MET A 156 14.62 24.46 -17.33
CA MET A 156 14.13 25.30 -16.22
C MET A 156 13.01 26.27 -16.63
N ALA A 157 13.13 26.89 -17.81
CA ALA A 157 12.22 27.95 -18.25
C ALA A 157 11.03 27.43 -19.08
N SER A 158 11.21 26.32 -19.80
CA SER A 158 10.20 25.79 -20.72
C SER A 158 10.30 24.26 -20.76
N PRO A 159 9.93 23.58 -19.65
CA PRO A 159 9.92 22.13 -19.59
C PRO A 159 8.89 21.56 -20.58
N VAL A 160 9.19 20.39 -21.14
CA VAL A 160 8.25 19.62 -21.98
C VAL A 160 8.02 18.23 -21.38
N ILE A 161 6.94 17.58 -21.79
CA ILE A 161 6.68 16.17 -21.44
C ILE A 161 7.55 15.28 -22.34
N GLU A 162 8.31 14.38 -21.74
CA GLU A 162 9.19 13.42 -22.41
C GLU A 162 8.67 11.97 -22.35
N ASN A 163 7.84 11.65 -21.35
CA ASN A 163 7.23 10.32 -21.22
C ASN A 163 5.84 10.39 -20.60
N VAL A 164 4.81 10.33 -21.44
CA VAL A 164 3.40 10.41 -21.01
C VAL A 164 3.03 9.26 -20.08
N GLN A 165 3.58 8.06 -20.28
CA GLN A 165 3.21 6.86 -19.51
C GLN A 165 3.53 6.97 -18.02
N THR A 166 4.42 7.88 -17.65
CA THR A 166 4.96 8.01 -16.30
C THR A 166 4.28 9.12 -15.50
N LEU A 167 3.33 9.84 -16.09
CA LEU A 167 2.76 11.06 -15.50
C LEU A 167 1.78 10.72 -14.37
N PRO A 168 1.60 11.60 -13.36
CA PRO A 168 0.58 11.39 -12.33
C PRO A 168 -0.82 11.18 -12.91
N THR A 169 -1.17 11.92 -13.97
CA THR A 169 -2.45 11.81 -14.69
C THR A 169 -2.61 10.52 -15.48
N SER A 170 -1.51 9.84 -15.80
CA SER A 170 -1.52 8.48 -16.37
C SER A 170 -1.64 7.41 -15.29
N HIS A 171 -1.47 7.80 -14.02
CA HIS A 171 -1.48 6.96 -12.83
C HIS A 171 -2.63 7.30 -11.88
N GLY A 172 -3.81 7.56 -12.47
CA GLY A 172 -5.05 7.75 -11.74
C GLY A 172 -5.20 9.05 -10.94
N TYR A 173 -4.23 9.98 -10.95
CA TYR A 173 -4.36 11.27 -10.26
C TYR A 173 -5.15 12.31 -11.09
N GLN A 174 -6.27 12.77 -10.56
CA GLN A 174 -7.22 13.65 -11.26
C GLN A 174 -6.90 15.15 -11.05
N HIS A 175 -6.41 15.51 -9.86
CA HIS A 175 -6.00 16.86 -9.51
C HIS A 175 -4.50 16.90 -9.28
N VAL A 176 -3.77 17.71 -10.04
CA VAL A 176 -2.30 17.73 -9.98
C VAL A 176 -1.80 19.16 -9.92
N LEU A 177 -0.82 19.42 -9.05
CA LEU A 177 0.10 20.55 -9.17
C LEU A 177 1.50 20.07 -8.78
N ALA A 178 2.35 19.80 -9.77
CA ALA A 178 3.56 19.03 -9.52
C ALA A 178 4.77 19.48 -10.34
N GLU A 179 5.95 19.07 -9.85
CA GLU A 179 7.19 19.05 -10.61
C GLU A 179 7.51 17.65 -11.11
N LEU A 180 7.60 17.51 -12.43
CA LEU A 180 7.82 16.24 -13.11
C LEU A 180 9.30 15.88 -13.26
N HIS A 181 10.23 16.84 -13.23
CA HIS A 181 11.65 16.53 -13.41
C HIS A 181 12.40 16.51 -12.08
N HIS A 182 13.13 15.43 -11.80
CA HIS A 182 13.82 15.21 -10.52
C HIS A 182 14.77 16.36 -10.16
N VAL A 183 15.57 16.84 -11.12
CA VAL A 183 16.49 17.99 -10.89
C VAL A 183 15.75 19.33 -10.80
N ARG A 184 14.62 19.51 -11.50
CA ARG A 184 13.84 20.76 -11.37
C ARG A 184 13.23 20.83 -9.97
N ALA A 185 12.77 19.70 -9.47
CA ALA A 185 12.26 19.55 -8.11
C ALA A 185 13.34 19.63 -7.01
N HIS A 186 14.57 20.03 -7.32
CA HIS A 186 15.61 20.37 -6.34
C HIS A 186 15.76 21.88 -6.11
N THR A 187 15.00 22.73 -6.80
CA THR A 187 14.98 24.18 -6.52
C THR A 187 13.55 24.65 -6.40
N PHE A 188 13.32 25.60 -5.51
CA PHE A 188 11.99 25.89 -4.97
C PHE A 188 11.33 27.12 -5.59
N PHE A 189 11.98 27.78 -6.55
CA PHE A 189 11.43 28.91 -7.31
C PHE A 189 11.32 28.58 -8.81
N GLN A 190 10.50 27.59 -9.14
CA GLN A 190 10.20 27.27 -10.54
C GLN A 190 9.22 28.29 -11.13
N PRO A 191 9.45 28.86 -12.33
CA PRO A 191 8.53 29.83 -12.91
C PRO A 191 7.17 29.21 -13.29
N THR A 192 7.15 27.91 -13.57
CA THR A 192 5.96 27.16 -13.96
C THR A 192 5.90 25.79 -13.27
N LEU A 193 4.68 25.33 -13.04
CA LEU A 193 4.34 24.01 -12.48
C LEU A 193 3.38 23.28 -13.42
N TRP A 194 3.38 21.94 -13.37
CA TRP A 194 2.45 21.12 -14.15
C TRP A 194 1.13 20.96 -13.40
N HIS A 195 0.02 21.23 -14.08
CA HIS A 195 -1.31 21.26 -13.49
C HIS A 195 -2.31 20.35 -14.22
N ALA A 196 -3.12 19.62 -13.45
CA ALA A 196 -4.33 18.94 -13.88
C ALA A 196 -5.52 19.33 -12.98
N PRO A 197 -6.75 19.42 -13.53
CA PRO A 197 -7.13 19.10 -14.91
C PRO A 197 -6.66 20.16 -15.93
N ALA A 198 -6.32 19.71 -17.14
CA ALA A 198 -6.00 20.58 -18.27
C ALA A 198 -7.05 20.48 -19.39
N LYS A 199 -6.89 21.24 -20.47
CA LYS A 199 -7.75 21.12 -21.67
C LYS A 199 -7.59 19.73 -22.29
N THR A 200 -8.62 19.23 -22.96
CA THR A 200 -8.66 17.86 -23.51
C THR A 200 -7.58 17.56 -24.55
N ASP A 201 -7.01 18.58 -25.19
CA ASP A 201 -5.92 18.47 -26.17
C ASP A 201 -4.51 18.60 -25.55
N SER A 202 -4.43 18.80 -24.23
CA SER A 202 -3.14 18.93 -23.53
C SER A 202 -2.45 17.57 -23.42
N ALA A 203 -1.17 17.50 -23.79
CA ALA A 203 -0.38 16.28 -23.73
C ALA A 203 -0.40 15.69 -22.31
N GLY A 204 -0.77 14.41 -22.20
CA GLY A 204 -0.86 13.71 -20.91
C GLY A 204 -1.88 14.33 -19.93
N GLY A 205 -2.81 15.16 -20.38
CA GLY A 205 -3.79 15.80 -19.49
C GLY A 205 -3.21 16.87 -18.56
N LEU A 206 -1.99 17.36 -18.83
CA LEU A 206 -1.29 18.36 -18.03
C LEU A 206 -1.00 19.63 -18.83
N ALA A 207 -1.08 20.78 -18.14
CA ALA A 207 -0.68 22.07 -18.68
C ALA A 207 0.32 22.77 -17.74
N LEU A 208 1.18 23.62 -18.30
CA LEU A 208 2.02 24.51 -17.51
C LEU A 208 1.21 25.72 -17.05
N VAL A 209 1.27 26.00 -15.75
CA VAL A 209 0.71 27.20 -15.13
C VAL A 209 1.82 28.00 -14.47
N ALA A 210 1.65 29.33 -14.39
CA ALA A 210 2.59 30.18 -13.68
C ALA A 210 2.58 29.86 -12.18
N ASN A 211 3.76 29.74 -11.59
CA ASN A 211 3.90 29.51 -10.15
C ASN A 211 3.84 30.84 -9.39
N SER A 212 2.69 31.15 -8.80
CA SER A 212 2.44 32.46 -8.20
C SER A 212 1.47 32.38 -7.02
N MET A 213 1.70 33.24 -6.02
CA MET A 213 0.78 33.45 -4.89
C MET A 213 -0.37 34.42 -5.20
N ALA A 214 -0.43 35.02 -6.39
CA ALA A 214 -1.40 36.08 -6.70
C ALA A 214 -2.86 35.69 -6.40
N ALA A 215 -3.25 34.43 -6.61
CA ALA A 215 -4.60 33.94 -6.31
C ALA A 215 -4.91 33.83 -4.80
N TYR A 216 -3.89 33.91 -3.94
CA TYR A 216 -3.96 33.65 -2.50
C TYR A 216 -3.67 34.88 -1.62
N ARG A 217 -3.22 36.01 -2.20
CA ARG A 217 -2.74 37.19 -1.42
C ARG A 217 -3.84 38.04 -0.79
N ASP A 218 -5.04 38.05 -1.37
CA ASP A 218 -6.10 39.02 -1.04
C ASP A 218 -7.31 38.38 -0.32
N GLY A 219 -7.16 37.17 0.22
CA GLY A 219 -8.24 36.45 0.90
C GLY A 219 -7.91 36.16 2.36
N ASP A 220 -8.77 36.63 3.28
CA ASP A 220 -8.71 36.32 4.72
C ASP A 220 -8.89 34.82 5.03
N VAL A 221 -9.20 34.01 4.02
CA VAL A 221 -9.42 32.56 4.10
C VAL A 221 -8.15 31.71 4.02
N TYR A 222 -6.99 32.32 3.71
CA TYR A 222 -5.70 31.61 3.62
C TYR A 222 -4.75 31.99 4.77
N PRO A 223 -4.17 31.01 5.47
CA PRO A 223 -3.29 31.24 6.59
C PRO A 223 -1.96 31.86 6.14
N GLN A 224 -1.50 32.86 6.90
CA GLN A 224 -0.27 33.61 6.62
C GLN A 224 0.92 33.22 7.50
N THR A 225 0.73 32.29 8.44
CA THR A 225 1.79 31.90 9.40
C THR A 225 2.30 30.51 9.09
N PRO A 226 3.62 30.26 9.19
CA PRO A 226 4.74 31.17 9.48
C PRO A 226 5.24 31.92 8.23
N ALA A 227 4.49 31.85 7.14
CA ALA A 227 5.04 31.87 5.80
C ALA A 227 4.83 33.16 5.00
N GLY A 228 3.99 34.08 5.51
CA GLY A 228 3.77 35.43 5.01
C GLY A 228 3.48 35.49 3.51
N GLN A 229 2.65 34.59 2.97
CA GLN A 229 2.41 34.43 1.53
C GLN A 229 1.81 35.69 0.88
N SER A 230 1.11 36.52 1.66
CA SER A 230 0.58 37.83 1.29
C SER A 230 1.53 39.00 1.57
N HIS A 231 2.71 38.75 2.13
CA HIS A 231 3.68 39.80 2.42
C HIS A 231 4.12 40.51 1.13
N VAL A 232 4.25 41.84 1.20
CA VAL A 232 4.54 42.69 0.02
C VAL A 232 5.86 42.31 -0.67
N ASP A 233 6.86 41.90 0.12
CA ASP A 233 8.17 41.47 -0.37
C ASP A 233 8.23 39.98 -0.77
N TYR A 234 7.10 39.27 -0.73
CA TYR A 234 7.09 37.86 -1.15
C TYR A 234 7.42 37.76 -2.66
N PRO A 235 8.38 36.90 -3.08
CA PRO A 235 8.82 36.80 -4.47
C PRO A 235 7.70 36.60 -5.50
N GLN A 236 7.88 37.12 -6.72
CA GLN A 236 6.87 36.97 -7.79
C GLN A 236 6.65 35.51 -8.19
N THR A 237 7.74 34.79 -8.41
CA THR A 237 7.72 33.33 -8.53
C THR A 237 7.57 32.76 -7.14
N ALA A 238 6.51 32.00 -6.90
CA ALA A 238 6.24 31.50 -5.57
C ALA A 238 7.19 30.38 -5.14
N TYR A 239 7.36 30.23 -3.83
CA TYR A 239 8.01 29.04 -3.28
C TYR A 239 7.14 27.83 -3.58
N CYS A 240 7.67 26.84 -4.28
CA CYS A 240 6.89 25.73 -4.84
C CYS A 240 6.04 25.02 -3.79
N ASP A 241 6.58 24.74 -2.59
CA ASP A 241 5.84 24.09 -1.51
C ASP A 241 4.70 24.91 -0.92
N ASP A 242 4.72 26.24 -1.06
CA ASP A 242 3.56 27.06 -0.70
C ASP A 242 2.42 26.87 -1.72
N SER A 243 2.75 26.84 -3.01
CA SER A 243 1.78 26.55 -4.08
C SER A 243 1.18 25.16 -3.94
N TYR A 244 2.00 24.15 -3.65
CA TYR A 244 1.52 22.79 -3.42
C TYR A 244 0.61 22.69 -2.19
N ALA A 245 1.01 23.31 -1.07
CA ALA A 245 0.25 23.28 0.16
C ALA A 245 -1.12 23.96 0.02
N LEU A 246 -1.17 25.14 -0.61
CA LEU A 246 -2.44 25.86 -0.81
C LEU A 246 -3.35 25.16 -1.81
N ALA A 247 -2.80 24.56 -2.88
CA ALA A 247 -3.58 23.73 -3.78
C ALA A 247 -4.12 22.45 -3.11
N THR A 248 -3.35 21.87 -2.17
CA THR A 248 -3.82 20.75 -1.33
C THR A 248 -4.93 21.20 -0.38
N LEU A 249 -4.78 22.35 0.26
CA LEU A 249 -5.79 22.96 1.14
C LEU A 249 -7.11 23.18 0.40
N ASP A 250 -7.06 23.77 -0.79
CA ASP A 250 -8.23 23.98 -1.65
C ASP A 250 -8.94 22.67 -2.00
N PHE A 251 -8.15 21.64 -2.29
CA PHE A 251 -8.68 20.32 -2.58
C PHE A 251 -9.36 19.71 -1.35
N VAL A 252 -8.71 19.74 -0.17
CA VAL A 252 -9.26 19.16 1.06
C VAL A 252 -10.55 19.88 1.47
N ARG A 253 -10.60 21.22 1.42
CA ARG A 253 -11.84 21.98 1.67
C ARG A 253 -12.96 21.56 0.72
N ARG A 254 -12.67 21.56 -0.58
CA ARG A 254 -13.66 21.19 -1.61
C ARG A 254 -14.16 19.77 -1.46
N GLN A 255 -13.25 18.80 -1.29
CA GLN A 255 -13.63 17.41 -1.18
C GLN A 255 -14.23 17.06 0.18
N GLY A 256 -13.91 17.79 1.24
CA GLY A 256 -14.61 17.68 2.53
C GLY A 256 -16.08 18.07 2.41
N MET A 257 -16.38 19.21 1.77
CA MET A 257 -17.76 19.58 1.45
C MET A 257 -18.44 18.53 0.55
N ASN A 258 -17.78 18.09 -0.53
CA ASN A 258 -18.34 17.05 -1.40
C ASN A 258 -18.59 15.73 -0.67
N TYR A 259 -17.72 15.34 0.25
CA TYR A 259 -17.87 14.14 1.06
C TYR A 259 -19.11 14.25 1.97
N ASN A 260 -19.32 15.40 2.61
CA ASN A 260 -20.52 15.64 3.42
C ASN A 260 -21.81 15.61 2.58
N GLU A 261 -21.75 16.06 1.33
CA GLU A 261 -22.92 16.06 0.42
C GLU A 261 -23.22 14.69 -0.20
N SER A 262 -22.19 13.93 -0.59
CA SER A 262 -22.32 12.75 -1.45
C SER A 262 -21.81 11.43 -0.84
N GLY A 263 -21.01 11.50 0.22
CA GLY A 263 -20.29 10.36 0.79
C GLY A 263 -19.13 9.85 -0.08
N GLN A 264 -18.78 10.56 -1.16
CA GLN A 264 -17.70 10.19 -2.07
C GLN A 264 -16.33 10.46 -1.41
N PRO A 265 -15.51 9.43 -1.09
CA PRO A 265 -14.24 9.66 -0.44
C PRO A 265 -13.17 10.21 -1.40
N PHE A 266 -12.16 10.85 -0.83
CA PHE A 266 -11.00 11.38 -1.57
C PHE A 266 -9.66 10.82 -1.06
N PHE A 267 -8.67 10.81 -1.97
CA PHE A 267 -7.27 10.52 -1.69
C PHE A 267 -6.41 11.72 -2.10
N GLY A 268 -5.69 12.30 -1.15
CA GLY A 268 -4.73 13.37 -1.41
C GLY A 268 -3.32 12.97 -1.01
N LEU A 269 -2.36 13.15 -1.91
CA LEU A 269 -0.93 12.99 -1.63
C LEU A 269 -0.20 14.32 -1.79
N PHE A 270 0.26 14.89 -0.68
CA PHE A 270 1.12 16.07 -0.67
C PHE A 270 2.58 15.64 -0.48
N ALA A 271 3.32 15.59 -1.59
CA ALA A 271 4.68 15.14 -1.70
C ALA A 271 5.68 16.31 -1.76
N ALA A 272 5.89 16.97 -0.61
CA ALA A 272 6.72 18.16 -0.46
C ALA A 272 8.17 17.94 -0.93
N GLN A 273 8.82 19.02 -1.37
CA GLN A 273 10.25 19.04 -1.71
C GLN A 273 11.11 19.34 -0.48
N ILE A 274 10.56 19.99 0.53
CA ILE A 274 11.32 20.39 1.72
C ILE A 274 11.26 19.32 2.82
N PRO A 275 12.34 19.16 3.63
CA PRO A 275 13.52 20.01 3.74
C PRO A 275 14.74 19.63 2.85
N HIS A 276 14.58 19.13 1.63
CA HIS A 276 15.71 18.89 0.71
C HIS A 276 16.56 20.16 0.47
N ALA A 277 17.83 20.03 0.07
CA ALA A 277 18.68 21.16 -0.32
C ALA A 277 18.23 21.77 -1.68
N PRO A 278 18.57 23.04 -2.01
CA PRO A 278 19.45 23.98 -1.31
C PRO A 278 18.75 24.77 -0.20
N PHE A 279 19.30 24.74 1.00
CA PHE A 279 18.68 25.42 2.16
C PHE A 279 18.65 26.94 2.03
N ASP A 280 19.52 27.53 1.21
CA ASP A 280 19.70 28.98 1.11
C ASP A 280 18.51 29.71 0.48
N GLU A 281 17.70 29.01 -0.31
CA GLU A 281 16.55 29.59 -1.00
C GLU A 281 15.44 30.02 -0.04
N ILE A 282 15.26 29.35 1.11
CA ILE A 282 14.24 29.75 2.08
C ILE A 282 14.48 31.17 2.61
N ALA A 283 15.74 31.61 2.68
CA ALA A 283 16.10 32.94 3.17
C ALA A 283 15.69 34.08 2.22
N GLN A 284 15.23 33.76 1.01
CA GLN A 284 14.62 34.74 0.09
C GLN A 284 13.17 35.07 0.47
N LEU A 285 12.55 34.25 1.33
CA LEU A 285 11.19 34.47 1.78
C LEU A 285 11.17 35.50 2.93
N PRO A 286 10.17 36.39 2.96
CA PRO A 286 9.98 37.28 4.08
C PRO A 286 9.70 36.46 5.34
N GLN A 287 10.25 36.89 6.47
CA GLN A 287 9.98 36.28 7.78
C GLN A 287 10.24 34.76 7.84
N TRP A 288 11.18 34.25 7.03
CA TRP A 288 11.47 32.83 6.93
C TRP A 288 11.85 32.16 8.26
N ASP A 289 12.43 32.92 9.19
CA ASP A 289 12.86 32.50 10.53
C ASP A 289 11.88 32.90 11.65
N HIS A 290 10.72 33.49 11.31
CA HIS A 290 9.81 34.09 12.30
C HIS A 290 9.32 33.10 13.36
N ALA A 291 9.20 31.81 13.01
CA ALA A 291 8.90 30.75 13.96
C ALA A 291 9.87 30.71 15.16
N TYR A 292 11.08 31.28 15.04
CA TYR A 292 12.14 31.30 16.04
C TYR A 292 12.45 32.69 16.60
N ALA A 293 11.64 33.71 16.30
CA ALA A 293 11.90 35.11 16.72
C ALA A 293 12.09 35.27 18.24
N ASP A 294 11.39 34.47 19.05
CA ASP A 294 11.47 34.49 20.51
C ASP A 294 12.54 33.56 21.10
N ASP A 295 13.34 32.89 20.26
CA ASP A 295 14.39 31.97 20.70
C ASP A 295 15.79 32.52 20.38
N PRO A 296 16.46 33.18 21.35
CA PRO A 296 17.77 33.79 21.11
C PRO A 296 18.86 32.78 20.76
N ARG A 297 18.66 31.48 21.04
CA ARG A 297 19.62 30.42 20.70
C ARG A 297 19.63 30.13 19.20
N PHE A 298 18.54 30.42 18.49
CA PHE A 298 18.43 30.14 17.06
C PHE A 298 19.52 30.87 16.24
N GLY A 299 19.79 32.14 16.56
CA GLY A 299 20.84 32.91 15.90
C GLY A 299 22.27 32.41 16.16
N SER A 300 22.47 31.51 17.12
CA SER A 300 23.78 30.88 17.40
C SER A 300 24.06 29.63 16.57
N LEU A 301 23.03 29.08 15.90
CA LEU A 301 23.17 27.93 15.02
C LEU A 301 23.93 28.30 13.74
N ALA A 302 24.55 27.31 13.09
CA ALA A 302 25.04 27.49 11.73
C ALA A 302 23.89 27.90 10.79
N ASN A 303 24.17 28.76 9.80
CA ASN A 303 23.16 29.23 8.83
C ASN A 303 22.40 28.08 8.16
N THR A 304 23.11 26.98 7.84
CA THR A 304 22.50 25.76 7.28
C THR A 304 21.50 25.12 8.22
N SER A 305 21.77 25.10 9.53
CA SER A 305 20.85 24.56 10.54
C SER A 305 19.64 25.47 10.74
N GLN A 306 19.83 26.78 10.75
CA GLN A 306 18.73 27.75 10.83
C GLN A 306 17.77 27.57 9.65
N ARG A 307 18.30 27.55 8.43
CA ARG A 307 17.52 27.42 7.20
C ARG A 307 16.80 26.07 7.11
N TRP A 308 17.49 24.97 7.43
CA TRP A 308 16.88 23.65 7.47
C TRP A 308 15.74 23.58 8.51
N ALA A 309 15.95 24.09 9.73
CA ALA A 309 14.92 24.12 10.77
C ALA A 309 13.71 24.99 10.36
N ALA A 310 13.95 26.10 9.66
CA ALA A 310 12.89 26.93 9.10
C ALA A 310 12.08 26.21 8.01
N MET A 311 12.73 25.42 7.14
CA MET A 311 12.04 24.58 6.14
C MET A 311 11.13 23.54 6.80
N VAL A 312 11.63 22.85 7.84
CA VAL A 312 10.83 21.89 8.61
C VAL A 312 9.64 22.55 9.30
N SER A 313 9.85 23.70 9.95
CA SER A 313 8.75 24.43 10.60
C SER A 313 7.74 25.03 9.62
N ARG A 314 8.18 25.40 8.41
CA ARG A 314 7.28 25.87 7.35
C ARG A 314 6.36 24.76 6.87
N ILE A 315 6.89 23.57 6.58
CA ILE A 315 6.05 22.45 6.13
C ILE A 315 5.12 21.94 7.24
N ASP A 316 5.57 21.92 8.49
CA ASP A 316 4.71 21.59 9.64
C ASP A 316 3.47 22.50 9.71
N ALA A 317 3.65 23.80 9.51
CA ALA A 317 2.53 24.72 9.56
C ALA A 317 1.56 24.54 8.39
N HIS A 318 2.06 24.29 7.18
CA HIS A 318 1.21 23.92 6.05
C HIS A 318 0.39 22.67 6.32
N ILE A 319 1.01 21.64 6.93
CA ILE A 319 0.30 20.44 7.40
C ILE A 319 -0.78 20.83 8.41
N GLY A 320 -0.46 21.68 9.40
CA GLY A 320 -1.43 22.18 10.38
C GLY A 320 -2.64 22.87 9.75
N ASN A 321 -2.41 23.70 8.73
CA ASN A 321 -3.46 24.39 7.99
C ASN A 321 -4.37 23.43 7.23
N ILE A 322 -3.79 22.41 6.59
CA ILE A 322 -4.55 21.38 5.86
C ILE A 322 -5.33 20.49 6.84
N LEU A 323 -4.75 20.16 7.99
CA LEU A 323 -5.44 19.41 9.06
C LEU A 323 -6.62 20.19 9.62
N ALA A 324 -6.49 21.50 9.81
CA ALA A 324 -7.60 22.36 10.25
C ALA A 324 -8.76 22.35 9.24
N ALA A 325 -8.49 22.22 7.94
CA ALA A 325 -9.55 22.07 6.94
C ALA A 325 -10.27 20.71 6.97
N LEU A 326 -9.77 19.70 7.70
CA LEU A 326 -10.55 18.50 7.99
C LEU A 326 -11.54 18.74 9.14
N ASP A 327 -11.19 19.64 10.06
CA ASP A 327 -12.02 20.03 11.20
C ASP A 327 -13.14 21.00 10.77
N ASP A 328 -12.88 21.88 9.81
CA ASP A 328 -13.81 22.86 9.23
C ASP A 328 -13.54 23.02 7.71
N PRO A 329 -14.12 22.16 6.85
CA PRO A 329 -13.91 22.20 5.40
C PRO A 329 -14.46 23.44 4.70
N ASN A 330 -15.54 24.05 5.20
CA ASN A 330 -16.16 25.21 4.57
C ASN A 330 -15.53 26.55 5.05
N ASN A 331 -14.74 26.49 6.13
CA ASN A 331 -14.01 27.58 6.76
C ASN A 331 -14.93 28.71 7.29
N ASP A 332 -16.05 28.34 7.92
CA ASP A 332 -17.01 29.26 8.54
C ASP A 332 -16.85 29.39 10.08
N GLY A 333 -15.96 28.59 10.68
CA GLY A 333 -15.68 28.58 12.12
C GLY A 333 -16.56 27.63 12.92
N ASP A 334 -17.51 26.93 12.30
CA ASP A 334 -18.24 25.80 12.87
C ASP A 334 -17.59 24.49 12.44
N THR A 335 -17.44 23.54 13.37
CA THR A 335 -16.82 22.23 13.08
C THR A 335 -17.88 21.13 12.92
N SER A 336 -19.16 21.49 12.78
CA SER A 336 -20.27 20.53 12.65
C SER A 336 -20.22 19.74 11.34
N ASP A 337 -19.51 20.24 10.34
CA ASP A 337 -19.23 19.60 9.05
C ASP A 337 -17.85 18.91 9.01
N SER A 338 -17.21 18.72 10.16
CA SER A 338 -15.92 18.05 10.25
C SER A 338 -15.95 16.65 9.61
N ILE A 339 -14.92 16.39 8.81
CA ILE A 339 -14.64 15.06 8.23
C ILE A 339 -13.43 14.39 8.89
N ALA A 340 -12.87 15.00 9.93
CA ALA A 340 -11.63 14.57 10.55
C ALA A 340 -11.73 13.17 11.18
N SER A 341 -12.91 12.79 11.68
CA SER A 341 -13.12 11.50 12.36
C SER A 341 -12.91 10.31 11.40
N ASN A 342 -13.43 10.42 10.16
CA ASN A 342 -13.33 9.41 9.11
C ASN A 342 -12.25 9.73 8.06
N THR A 343 -11.20 10.45 8.45
CA THR A 343 -10.04 10.70 7.59
C THR A 343 -8.79 10.03 8.18
N LEU A 344 -8.20 9.11 7.41
CA LEU A 344 -6.88 8.56 7.69
C LEU A 344 -5.82 9.56 7.23
N VAL A 345 -4.99 10.01 8.16
CA VAL A 345 -3.84 10.87 7.88
C VAL A 345 -2.55 10.08 8.10
N VAL A 346 -1.65 10.12 7.12
CA VAL A 346 -0.30 9.56 7.20
C VAL A 346 0.71 10.68 7.00
N PHE A 347 1.74 10.75 7.83
CA PHE A 347 2.91 11.60 7.65
C PHE A 347 4.16 10.74 7.58
N GLN A 348 4.98 10.87 6.53
CA GLN A 348 6.23 10.11 6.38
C GLN A 348 7.30 10.92 5.63
N SER A 349 8.58 10.66 5.92
CA SER A 349 9.69 11.10 5.05
C SER A 349 10.09 10.03 4.03
N ASP A 350 10.64 10.44 2.89
CA ASP A 350 11.06 9.53 1.82
C ASP A 350 12.31 8.71 2.16
N ASN A 351 13.27 9.36 2.81
CA ASN A 351 14.53 8.80 3.27
C ASN A 351 15.02 9.53 4.53
N GLY A 352 16.10 9.02 5.11
CA GLY A 352 16.78 9.65 6.25
C GLY A 352 17.34 11.03 5.90
N GLY A 353 17.65 11.82 6.93
CA GLY A 353 18.10 13.21 6.78
C GLY A 353 19.50 13.31 6.18
N PRO A 354 19.82 14.39 5.45
CA PRO A 354 21.14 14.59 4.88
C PRO A 354 22.19 14.87 5.97
N GLY A 355 23.47 14.79 5.59
CA GLY A 355 24.55 15.21 6.48
C GLY A 355 24.65 16.73 6.57
N GLY A 356 25.10 17.24 7.71
CA GLY A 356 25.31 18.67 7.91
C GLY A 356 25.38 19.05 9.39
N SER A 357 25.51 20.35 9.65
CA SER A 357 25.56 20.91 11.00
C SER A 357 24.33 20.57 11.84
N TYR A 358 23.14 20.53 11.24
CA TYR A 358 21.87 20.24 11.91
C TYR A 358 21.77 18.80 12.46
N VAL A 359 22.59 17.86 11.97
CA VAL A 359 22.68 16.53 12.58
C VAL A 359 23.23 16.65 14.01
N GLY A 360 24.27 17.47 14.24
CA GLY A 360 24.84 17.67 15.57
C GLY A 360 24.12 18.75 16.38
N GLU A 361 23.74 19.86 15.74
CA GLU A 361 23.16 21.02 16.41
C GLU A 361 21.67 20.83 16.75
N LEU A 362 20.95 19.99 16.01
CA LEU A 362 19.51 19.78 16.14
C LEU A 362 19.10 18.30 16.25
N ASP A 363 20.05 17.35 16.27
CA ASP A 363 19.78 15.91 16.33
C ASP A 363 18.83 15.42 15.23
N ALA A 364 18.99 15.93 14.00
CA ALA A 364 18.05 15.69 12.91
C ALA A 364 17.84 14.20 12.56
N ASN A 365 18.84 13.34 12.80
CA ASN A 365 18.74 11.89 12.58
C ASN A 365 18.54 11.09 13.89
N GLY A 366 18.39 11.75 15.05
CA GLY A 366 18.08 11.12 16.33
C GLY A 366 19.15 10.14 16.83
N GLY A 367 20.43 10.48 16.64
CA GLY A 367 21.57 9.63 16.99
C GLY A 367 21.73 8.34 16.16
N LEU A 368 20.92 8.10 15.13
CA LEU A 368 21.04 6.95 14.24
C LEU A 368 22.27 7.08 13.32
N ARG A 369 22.93 5.96 13.01
CA ARG A 369 24.12 5.95 12.16
C ARG A 369 23.76 6.19 10.70
N GLY A 370 24.58 6.98 10.01
CA GLY A 370 24.38 7.29 8.60
C GLY A 370 23.44 8.47 8.35
N THR A 371 23.28 8.77 7.06
CA THR A 371 22.51 9.89 6.53
C THR A 371 21.89 9.47 5.20
N LYS A 372 21.11 10.33 4.56
CA LYS A 372 20.65 10.14 3.17
C LYS A 372 21.72 9.49 2.28
N GLY A 373 21.30 8.47 1.53
CA GLY A 373 22.13 7.70 0.61
C GLY A 373 22.92 6.56 1.24
N LYS A 374 22.85 6.38 2.57
CA LYS A 374 23.50 5.32 3.33
C LYS A 374 22.50 4.23 3.72
N ILE A 375 22.97 2.99 3.78
CA ILE A 375 22.15 1.82 4.16
C ILE A 375 21.88 1.69 5.68
N TYR A 376 22.62 2.43 6.50
CA TYR A 376 22.48 2.47 7.96
C TYR A 376 21.14 3.13 8.39
N GLU A 377 20.70 2.90 9.64
CA GLU A 377 19.39 3.32 10.17
C GLU A 377 19.10 4.81 9.90
N GLY A 378 20.08 5.70 10.10
CA GLY A 378 19.91 7.14 9.86
C GLY A 378 19.74 7.55 8.39
N GLY A 379 19.95 6.63 7.45
CA GLY A 379 19.70 6.83 6.02
C GLY A 379 18.37 6.28 5.50
N ILE A 380 17.77 5.31 6.19
CA ILE A 380 16.55 4.61 5.73
C ILE A 380 15.39 4.64 6.72
N ARG A 381 15.64 4.83 8.02
CA ARG A 381 14.61 4.97 9.05
C ARG A 381 14.14 6.42 9.11
N VAL A 382 12.84 6.61 9.09
CA VAL A 382 12.20 7.91 8.84
C VAL A 382 11.13 8.22 9.88
N PRO A 383 10.80 9.50 10.11
CA PRO A 383 9.59 9.85 10.83
C PRO A 383 8.37 9.25 10.13
N LEU A 384 7.48 8.59 10.89
CA LEU A 384 6.24 8.02 10.38
C LEU A 384 5.15 8.14 11.46
N VAL A 385 4.07 8.84 11.14
CA VAL A 385 2.93 9.06 12.04
C VAL A 385 1.64 8.75 11.30
N VAL A 386 0.72 8.04 11.96
CA VAL A 386 -0.60 7.72 11.43
C VAL A 386 -1.68 8.15 12.41
N ARG A 387 -2.72 8.83 11.93
CA ARG A 387 -3.82 9.33 12.76
C ARG A 387 -5.16 9.06 12.07
N TRP A 388 -6.10 8.49 12.81
CA TRP A 388 -7.46 8.22 12.34
C TRP A 388 -8.39 8.12 13.56
N PRO A 389 -9.06 9.19 13.98
CA PRO A 389 -9.72 9.26 15.29
C PRO A 389 -10.78 8.19 15.52
N ASP A 390 -11.53 7.81 14.48
CA ASP A 390 -12.59 6.80 14.61
C ASP A 390 -12.06 5.36 14.80
N LYS A 391 -10.76 5.13 14.59
CA LYS A 391 -10.13 3.79 14.62
C LYS A 391 -8.94 3.71 15.56
N ILE A 392 -8.18 4.80 15.69
CA ILE A 392 -7.05 4.97 16.59
C ILE A 392 -7.56 5.80 17.78
N THR A 393 -8.07 5.10 18.79
CA THR A 393 -8.57 5.66 20.05
C THR A 393 -7.61 5.30 21.18
N PRO A 394 -7.72 5.89 22.38
CA PRO A 394 -6.93 5.44 23.53
C PRO A 394 -7.08 3.94 23.85
N ASP A 395 -8.22 3.34 23.52
CA ASP A 395 -8.55 1.93 23.81
C ASP A 395 -8.32 0.97 22.62
N SER A 396 -7.84 1.49 21.48
CA SER A 396 -7.54 0.67 20.29
C SER A 396 -6.27 -0.16 20.47
N THR A 397 -6.11 -1.23 19.68
CA THR A 397 -4.90 -2.08 19.65
C THR A 397 -3.62 -1.26 19.47
N LEU A 398 -3.67 -0.27 18.58
CA LEU A 398 -2.67 0.79 18.52
C LEU A 398 -3.28 2.04 19.13
N SER A 399 -2.90 2.33 20.38
CA SER A 399 -3.51 3.39 21.17
C SER A 399 -3.10 4.78 20.68
N ALA A 400 -4.05 5.71 20.61
CA ALA A 400 -3.76 7.12 20.33
C ALA A 400 -2.75 7.71 21.34
N GLY A 401 -1.81 8.51 20.84
CA GLY A 401 -0.74 9.13 21.63
C GLY A 401 0.41 8.19 22.00
N SER A 402 0.44 6.98 21.45
CA SER A 402 1.48 5.98 21.74
C SER A 402 2.58 5.93 20.68
N ASN A 403 3.71 5.33 21.07
CA ASN A 403 4.77 4.91 20.17
C ASN A 403 4.60 3.41 19.86
N SER A 404 4.78 3.03 18.60
CA SER A 404 4.86 1.63 18.18
C SER A 404 6.25 1.32 17.64
N ASP A 405 6.81 0.18 18.02
CA ASP A 405 8.04 -0.40 17.47
C ASP A 405 7.75 -1.40 16.33
N ARG A 406 6.49 -1.50 15.89
CA ARG A 406 6.15 -2.28 14.70
C ARG A 406 6.93 -1.73 13.51
N VAL A 407 7.60 -2.64 12.79
CA VAL A 407 8.26 -2.33 11.52
C VAL A 407 7.21 -2.00 10.48
N LEU A 408 7.26 -0.78 9.96
CA LEU A 408 6.45 -0.35 8.83
C LEU A 408 7.36 0.19 7.73
N ASP A 409 7.17 -0.27 6.51
CA ASP A 409 7.90 0.20 5.35
C ASP A 409 6.99 1.01 4.43
N VAL A 410 7.56 1.92 3.65
CA VAL A 410 6.81 2.73 2.69
C VAL A 410 5.97 1.89 1.72
N THR A 411 6.40 0.66 1.41
CA THR A 411 5.69 -0.30 0.56
C THR A 411 4.35 -0.75 1.16
N ASP A 412 4.17 -0.71 2.49
CA ASP A 412 2.96 -1.18 3.17
C ASP A 412 1.74 -0.26 2.96
N LEU A 413 1.97 0.98 2.54
CA LEU A 413 0.91 1.98 2.44
C LEU A 413 -0.05 1.71 1.28
N LEU A 414 0.45 1.32 0.10
CA LEU A 414 -0.41 0.96 -1.04
C LEU A 414 -1.41 -0.16 -0.71
N PRO A 415 -0.98 -1.36 -0.25
CA PRO A 415 -1.94 -2.41 0.11
C PRO A 415 -2.85 -2.01 1.27
N THR A 416 -2.36 -1.21 2.23
CA THR A 416 -3.20 -0.66 3.30
C THR A 416 -4.34 0.20 2.73
N PHE A 417 -4.02 1.10 1.79
CA PHE A 417 -5.02 1.95 1.17
C PHE A 417 -6.00 1.17 0.29
N CYS A 418 -5.52 0.16 -0.45
CA CYS A 418 -6.39 -0.75 -1.21
C CYS A 418 -7.41 -1.46 -0.30
N GLU A 419 -6.94 -2.05 0.81
CA GLU A 419 -7.83 -2.78 1.73
C GLU A 419 -8.88 -1.85 2.37
N LEU A 420 -8.48 -0.66 2.81
CA LEU A 420 -9.40 0.35 3.35
C LEU A 420 -10.39 0.89 2.30
N ALA A 421 -9.97 0.90 1.03
CA ALA A 421 -10.82 1.26 -0.10
C ALA A 421 -11.78 0.14 -0.53
N GLY A 422 -11.57 -1.09 -0.05
CA GLY A 422 -12.32 -2.27 -0.48
C GLY A 422 -11.99 -2.71 -1.90
N THR A 423 -10.73 -2.55 -2.32
CA THR A 423 -10.21 -3.04 -3.60
C THR A 423 -8.99 -3.94 -3.37
N ASP A 424 -8.71 -4.82 -4.33
CA ASP A 424 -7.55 -5.70 -4.22
C ASP A 424 -6.25 -4.91 -4.36
N SER A 425 -5.21 -5.34 -3.63
CA SER A 425 -3.87 -4.82 -3.85
C SER A 425 -3.32 -5.29 -5.19
N PRO A 426 -2.44 -4.51 -5.85
CA PRO A 426 -1.74 -4.98 -7.04
C PRO A 426 -1.02 -6.31 -6.80
N LEU A 427 -0.94 -7.12 -7.85
CA LEU A 427 -0.38 -8.47 -7.78
C LEU A 427 1.13 -8.43 -7.51
N GLY A 428 1.60 -9.22 -6.56
CA GLY A 428 3.02 -9.48 -6.32
C GLY A 428 3.79 -8.40 -5.57
N ILE A 429 3.15 -7.32 -5.13
CA ILE A 429 3.83 -6.23 -4.41
C ILE A 429 4.45 -6.68 -3.08
N ASP A 430 5.44 -5.94 -2.61
CA ASP A 430 6.25 -6.29 -1.44
C ASP A 430 5.67 -5.79 -0.11
N GLY A 431 4.81 -4.78 -0.16
CA GLY A 431 4.11 -4.28 1.02
C GLY A 431 3.07 -5.25 1.58
N VAL A 432 2.73 -5.07 2.85
CA VAL A 432 1.63 -5.78 3.51
C VAL A 432 0.72 -4.78 4.21
N SER A 433 -0.58 -4.90 3.95
CA SER A 433 -1.59 -4.03 4.57
C SER A 433 -1.54 -4.11 6.09
N ILE A 434 -1.61 -2.96 6.76
CA ILE A 434 -1.84 -2.86 8.21
C ILE A 434 -3.27 -2.47 8.57
N ALA A 435 -4.19 -2.45 7.59
CA ALA A 435 -5.59 -2.10 7.83
C ALA A 435 -6.24 -2.95 8.94
N PRO A 436 -6.01 -4.28 9.04
CA PRO A 436 -6.58 -5.07 10.13
C PRO A 436 -6.13 -4.62 11.51
N THR A 437 -4.84 -4.26 11.63
CA THR A 437 -4.28 -3.74 12.89
C THR A 437 -4.88 -2.38 13.23
N LEU A 438 -5.01 -1.47 12.26
CA LEU A 438 -5.62 -0.15 12.47
C LEU A 438 -7.09 -0.25 12.86
N LEU A 439 -7.84 -1.17 12.25
CA LEU A 439 -9.27 -1.35 12.50
C LEU A 439 -9.57 -2.19 13.74
N GLY A 440 -8.58 -2.91 14.29
CA GLY A 440 -8.77 -3.89 15.37
C GLY A 440 -9.63 -5.11 14.96
N LYS A 441 -9.85 -5.33 13.66
CA LYS A 441 -10.68 -6.40 13.10
C LYS A 441 -10.07 -6.97 11.83
N GLY A 442 -10.38 -8.23 11.52
CA GLY A 442 -9.82 -8.93 10.37
C GLY A 442 -8.51 -9.64 10.70
N GLN A 443 -7.89 -10.24 9.68
CA GLN A 443 -6.67 -11.02 9.84
C GLN A 443 -5.46 -10.23 9.36
N GLN A 444 -4.60 -9.83 10.28
CA GLN A 444 -3.34 -9.18 9.93
C GLN A 444 -2.43 -10.19 9.20
N ARG A 445 -2.12 -9.91 7.94
CA ARG A 445 -1.10 -10.67 7.20
C ARG A 445 0.29 -10.30 7.73
N GLY A 446 1.17 -11.28 7.81
CA GLY A 446 2.55 -11.09 8.28
C GLY A 446 3.50 -10.78 7.13
N ARG A 447 4.53 -9.98 7.41
CA ARG A 447 5.76 -9.90 6.62
C ARG A 447 6.93 -10.17 7.54
N GLU A 448 7.76 -11.14 7.18
CA GLU A 448 8.85 -11.58 8.05
C GLU A 448 10.00 -10.57 8.09
N PHE A 449 10.30 -9.93 6.97
CA PHE A 449 11.43 -9.01 6.84
C PHE A 449 11.15 -7.89 5.84
N ILE A 450 11.99 -6.85 5.88
CA ILE A 450 12.08 -5.82 4.84
C ILE A 450 13.51 -5.75 4.31
N ILE A 451 13.65 -5.34 3.06
CA ILE A 451 14.96 -5.11 2.44
C ILE A 451 15.10 -3.66 2.01
N HIS A 452 16.34 -3.22 1.93
CA HIS A 452 16.67 -1.93 1.35
C HIS A 452 17.92 -2.07 0.50
N GLU A 453 17.95 -1.38 -0.63
CA GLU A 453 19.17 -1.14 -1.36
C GLU A 453 19.63 0.29 -1.15
N ALA A 454 20.95 0.49 -1.13
CA ALA A 454 21.57 1.79 -1.18
C ALA A 454 22.78 1.76 -2.09
N ASN A 455 23.35 2.95 -2.30
CA ASN A 455 24.61 3.00 -3.03
C ASN A 455 25.66 2.13 -2.34
N ASP A 456 25.89 2.22 -1.04
CA ASP A 456 26.99 1.54 -0.36
C ASP A 456 26.75 0.08 0.07
N GLY A 457 25.56 -0.46 -0.16
CA GLY A 457 25.24 -1.86 0.11
C GLY A 457 23.75 -2.11 0.20
N GLN A 458 23.41 -3.35 0.55
CA GLN A 458 22.04 -3.84 0.71
C GLN A 458 21.81 -4.21 2.18
N SER A 459 20.57 -4.18 2.65
CA SER A 459 20.21 -4.67 3.99
C SER A 459 18.92 -5.46 4.01
N ILE A 460 18.81 -6.34 5.00
CA ILE A 460 17.59 -7.03 5.39
C ILE A 460 17.36 -6.83 6.89
N ILE A 461 16.14 -6.45 7.26
CA ILE A 461 15.70 -6.28 8.64
C ILE A 461 14.63 -7.33 8.92
N ARG A 462 14.92 -8.28 9.82
CA ARG A 462 14.00 -9.32 10.28
C ARG A 462 13.87 -9.25 11.79
N GLY A 463 12.68 -8.94 12.29
CA GLY A 463 12.48 -8.62 13.71
C GLY A 463 13.47 -7.52 14.14
N ASP A 464 14.31 -7.80 15.12
CA ASP A 464 15.29 -6.84 15.66
C ASP A 464 16.71 -7.05 15.10
N ARG A 465 16.85 -7.87 14.07
CA ARG A 465 18.14 -8.17 13.45
C ARG A 465 18.23 -7.46 12.11
N LYS A 466 19.35 -6.76 11.90
CA LYS A 466 19.66 -6.10 10.63
C LYS A 466 20.98 -6.61 10.09
N LEU A 467 20.92 -7.28 8.95
CA LEU A 467 22.10 -7.66 8.18
C LEU A 467 22.35 -6.60 7.11
N ILE A 468 23.63 -6.24 6.92
CA ILE A 468 24.11 -5.37 5.85
C ILE A 468 25.18 -6.12 5.06
N ILE A 469 25.02 -6.13 3.74
CA ILE A 469 26.02 -6.59 2.78
C ILE A 469 26.54 -5.36 2.00
N GLY A 470 27.73 -4.90 2.36
CA GLY A 470 28.34 -3.73 1.74
C GLY A 470 28.93 -4.02 0.35
N ARG A 471 29.24 -2.96 -0.42
CA ARG A 471 29.83 -3.03 -1.79
C ARG A 471 31.05 -3.93 -1.97
N ARG A 472 31.81 -4.22 -0.90
CA ARG A 472 33.00 -5.08 -0.92
C ARG A 472 32.76 -6.41 -0.21
N SER A 473 31.51 -6.85 -0.18
CA SER A 473 31.05 -8.04 0.54
C SER A 473 31.38 -7.97 2.03
N THR A 474 31.45 -6.76 2.60
CA THR A 474 31.54 -6.59 4.05
C THR A 474 30.21 -7.03 4.65
N VAL A 475 30.30 -7.89 5.67
CA VAL A 475 29.13 -8.46 6.34
C VAL A 475 29.03 -7.85 7.73
N GLU A 476 27.95 -7.14 7.98
CA GLU A 476 27.66 -6.54 9.28
C GLU A 476 26.28 -7.02 9.75
N LEU A 477 26.18 -7.45 11.00
CA LEU A 477 24.91 -7.84 11.63
C LEU A 477 24.76 -7.04 12.93
N TYR A 478 23.59 -6.45 13.14
CA TYR A 478 23.27 -5.62 14.30
C TYR A 478 22.00 -6.09 15.01
N ASP A 479 21.97 -5.93 16.33
CA ASP A 479 20.78 -6.07 17.17
C ASP A 479 20.19 -4.66 17.42
N LEU A 480 19.15 -4.30 16.68
CA LEU A 480 18.59 -2.94 16.69
C LEU A 480 17.89 -2.56 18.01
N THR A 481 17.54 -3.54 18.84
CA THR A 481 16.93 -3.28 20.16
C THR A 481 17.97 -2.79 21.16
N ASN A 482 19.16 -3.39 21.14
CA ASN A 482 20.25 -3.04 22.06
C ASN A 482 21.25 -2.03 21.46
N ASP A 483 21.32 -1.96 20.14
CA ASP A 483 22.24 -1.12 19.38
C ASP A 483 21.54 -0.46 18.18
N PRO A 484 20.62 0.49 18.42
CA PRO A 484 19.98 1.26 17.34
C PRO A 484 20.97 2.17 16.59
N SER A 485 22.18 2.35 17.13
CA SER A 485 23.26 3.11 16.51
C SER A 485 24.13 2.28 15.55
N GLU A 486 23.90 0.98 15.46
CA GLU A 486 24.68 0.05 14.63
C GLU A 486 26.20 0.19 14.90
N SER A 487 26.60 0.26 16.16
CA SER A 487 27.99 0.42 16.60
C SER A 487 28.71 -0.90 16.88
N ASN A 488 27.99 -1.99 17.11
CA ASN A 488 28.52 -3.29 17.51
C ASN A 488 28.15 -4.39 16.52
N ASN A 489 29.06 -4.71 15.60
CA ASN A 489 28.86 -5.77 14.61
C ASN A 489 28.99 -7.16 15.27
N ILE A 490 27.89 -7.92 15.31
CA ILE A 490 27.79 -9.25 15.91
C ILE A 490 27.82 -10.40 14.88
N ALA A 491 28.17 -10.13 13.62
CA ALA A 491 28.11 -11.12 12.53
C ALA A 491 28.98 -12.36 12.78
N ALA A 492 30.19 -12.18 13.32
CA ALA A 492 31.13 -13.28 13.57
C ALA A 492 30.61 -14.30 14.61
N ASP A 493 29.75 -13.87 15.52
CA ASP A 493 29.17 -14.73 16.56
C ASP A 493 27.83 -15.36 16.12
N ASN A 494 27.34 -15.06 14.91
CA ASN A 494 25.98 -15.40 14.44
C ASN A 494 25.98 -15.91 12.98
N GLU A 495 26.97 -16.70 12.58
CA GLU A 495 27.17 -17.15 11.19
C GLU A 495 25.93 -17.80 10.56
N ALA A 496 25.23 -18.68 11.29
CA ALA A 496 24.03 -19.35 10.77
C ALA A 496 22.90 -18.36 10.43
N LEU A 497 22.68 -17.35 11.28
CA LEU A 497 21.68 -16.30 11.03
C LEU A 497 22.11 -15.40 9.88
N VAL A 498 23.41 -15.10 9.78
CA VAL A 498 23.97 -14.35 8.65
C VAL A 498 23.70 -15.07 7.33
N ASP A 499 23.96 -16.36 7.26
CA ASP A 499 23.77 -17.14 6.03
C ASP A 499 22.30 -17.26 5.65
N GLU A 500 21.41 -17.45 6.64
CA GLU A 500 19.97 -17.45 6.43
C GLU A 500 19.46 -16.10 5.87
N LEU A 501 19.86 -14.99 6.50
CA LEU A 501 19.45 -13.65 6.07
C LEU A 501 20.03 -13.29 4.69
N LYS A 502 21.24 -13.75 4.36
CA LYS A 502 21.81 -13.60 3.00
C LYS A 502 20.99 -14.32 1.96
N GLN A 503 20.57 -15.57 2.22
CA GLN A 503 19.74 -16.34 1.28
C GLN A 503 18.39 -15.66 1.03
N LEU A 504 17.76 -15.13 2.09
CA LEU A 504 16.53 -14.35 1.93
C LEU A 504 16.75 -13.10 1.08
N LEU A 505 17.82 -12.36 1.36
CA LEU A 505 18.19 -11.16 0.63
C LEU A 505 18.53 -11.44 -0.85
N GLU A 506 19.24 -12.53 -1.15
CA GLU A 506 19.49 -13.01 -2.52
C GLU A 506 18.19 -13.31 -3.27
N GLY A 507 17.22 -13.92 -2.58
CA GLY A 507 15.91 -14.20 -3.16
C GLY A 507 15.09 -12.95 -3.48
N GLU A 508 15.34 -11.81 -2.82
CA GLU A 508 14.73 -10.50 -3.14
C GLU A 508 15.45 -9.74 -4.27
N ARG A 509 16.33 -10.42 -5.02
CA ARG A 509 16.94 -9.91 -6.25
C ARG A 509 17.80 -8.65 -6.09
N VAL A 510 18.21 -8.30 -4.87
CA VAL A 510 19.05 -7.11 -4.61
C VAL A 510 20.46 -7.21 -5.19
N PHE A 511 20.89 -8.38 -5.69
CA PHE A 511 22.19 -8.55 -6.33
C PHE A 511 22.12 -8.54 -7.85
N GLU A 512 20.92 -8.39 -8.42
CA GLU A 512 20.74 -8.28 -9.86
C GLU A 512 21.40 -7.01 -10.42
N PRO A 513 21.75 -6.99 -11.72
CA PRO A 513 22.33 -5.81 -12.35
C PRO A 513 21.40 -4.60 -12.24
N ARG A 514 22.03 -3.43 -12.20
CA ARG A 514 21.33 -2.14 -12.16
C ARG A 514 20.33 -2.01 -13.31
N GLY A 515 19.06 -1.71 -13.01
CA GLY A 515 17.99 -1.67 -14.00
C GLY A 515 17.24 -2.97 -14.21
N PHE A 516 17.56 -4.02 -13.44
CA PHE A 516 16.65 -5.12 -13.22
C PHE A 516 15.33 -4.61 -12.61
N ALA A 517 14.23 -5.23 -12.98
CA ALA A 517 12.92 -5.02 -12.38
C ALA A 517 12.04 -6.22 -12.70
N ASN A 518 10.97 -6.35 -11.94
CA ASN A 518 9.94 -7.33 -12.27
C ASN A 518 9.23 -6.96 -13.57
N THR A 519 8.84 -7.98 -14.30
CA THR A 519 8.22 -7.87 -15.63
C THR A 519 6.82 -8.46 -15.60
N TYR A 520 5.97 -8.00 -16.51
CA TYR A 520 4.56 -8.33 -16.50
C TYR A 520 4.23 -9.22 -17.70
N HIS A 521 3.67 -10.40 -17.42
CA HIS A 521 3.42 -11.41 -18.44
C HIS A 521 1.97 -11.88 -18.37
N ARG A 522 1.37 -12.12 -19.54
CA ARG A 522 0.02 -12.68 -19.65
C ARG A 522 0.07 -13.98 -20.41
N TRP A 523 -0.77 -14.91 -19.98
CA TRP A 523 -1.08 -16.10 -20.74
C TRP A 523 -1.69 -15.73 -22.09
N THR A 524 -1.09 -16.23 -23.16
CA THR A 524 -1.56 -16.04 -24.54
C THR A 524 -1.90 -17.35 -25.24
N GLY A 525 -1.64 -18.50 -24.59
CA GLY A 525 -1.94 -19.82 -25.15
C GLY A 525 -3.44 -20.12 -25.22
N ASP A 526 -3.76 -21.12 -26.04
CA ASP A 526 -5.10 -21.65 -26.23
C ASP A 526 -5.53 -22.60 -25.08
N ASP A 527 -6.81 -22.97 -25.07
CA ASP A 527 -7.34 -23.94 -24.12
C ASP A 527 -6.63 -25.29 -24.25
N GLY A 528 -6.13 -25.79 -23.13
CA GLY A 528 -5.45 -27.07 -23.00
C GLY A 528 -3.93 -27.02 -23.15
N GLU A 529 -3.36 -25.87 -23.51
CA GLU A 529 -1.92 -25.70 -23.70
C GLU A 529 -1.12 -25.64 -22.39
N ASP A 530 0.20 -25.69 -22.52
CA ASP A 530 1.15 -25.86 -21.41
C ASP A 530 1.73 -24.51 -20.96
N ALA A 531 1.55 -24.17 -19.69
CA ALA A 531 2.13 -23.01 -19.01
C ALA A 531 3.65 -23.06 -18.91
N SER A 532 4.29 -24.23 -19.09
CA SER A 532 5.75 -24.33 -19.13
C SER A 532 6.34 -24.00 -20.51
N ASP A 533 5.50 -23.83 -21.54
CA ASP A 533 5.93 -23.44 -22.87
C ASP A 533 6.03 -21.91 -22.98
N VAL A 534 7.19 -21.42 -23.44
CA VAL A 534 7.47 -19.99 -23.63
C VAL A 534 6.51 -19.37 -24.65
N ASP A 535 6.13 -20.10 -25.70
CA ASP A 535 5.34 -19.55 -26.80
C ASP A 535 3.90 -19.18 -26.36
N ASN A 536 3.50 -19.63 -25.17
CA ASN A 536 2.18 -19.37 -24.59
C ASN A 536 2.16 -18.20 -23.60
N TRP A 537 3.27 -17.45 -23.49
CA TRP A 537 3.36 -16.24 -22.70
C TRP A 537 3.69 -15.04 -23.56
N SER A 538 3.13 -13.88 -23.21
CA SER A 538 3.50 -12.62 -23.85
C SER A 538 4.95 -12.26 -23.59
N ASP A 539 5.69 -11.83 -24.62
CA ASP A 539 6.92 -11.07 -24.44
C ASP A 539 6.63 -9.77 -23.69
N TYR A 540 7.55 -9.35 -22.82
CA TYR A 540 7.50 -8.05 -22.17
C TYR A 540 8.47 -7.07 -22.83
N ARG A 541 8.01 -5.84 -23.07
CA ARG A 541 8.84 -4.77 -23.60
C ARG A 541 8.43 -3.40 -23.07
N TYR A 542 9.30 -2.80 -22.27
CA TYR A 542 9.18 -1.39 -21.89
C TYR A 542 9.93 -0.49 -22.88
N SER A 543 9.19 0.35 -23.60
CA SER A 543 9.75 1.30 -24.57
C SER A 543 9.18 2.72 -24.39
N ASN A 544 10.03 3.72 -24.61
CA ASN A 544 9.61 5.11 -24.72
C ASN A 544 10.39 5.83 -25.82
N ALA A 545 9.68 6.61 -26.64
CA ALA A 545 10.21 7.38 -27.76
C ALA A 545 11.12 6.57 -28.73
N GLY A 546 10.74 5.32 -29.03
CA GLY A 546 11.49 4.44 -29.94
C GLY A 546 12.73 3.76 -29.33
N VAL A 547 12.96 3.92 -28.02
CA VAL A 547 14.03 3.23 -27.29
C VAL A 547 13.41 2.19 -26.38
N THR A 548 13.87 0.95 -26.49
CA THR A 548 13.57 -0.13 -25.54
C THR A 548 14.52 -0.05 -24.35
N TYR A 549 13.97 0.00 -23.13
CA TYR A 549 14.75 0.07 -21.89
C TYR A 549 14.85 -1.28 -21.18
N LEU A 550 13.79 -2.08 -21.28
CA LEU A 550 13.72 -3.41 -20.71
C LEU A 550 12.95 -4.30 -21.69
N SER A 551 13.46 -5.50 -21.92
CA SER A 551 12.78 -6.57 -22.64
C SER A 551 12.98 -7.85 -21.85
N ASP A 552 11.96 -8.68 -21.84
CA ASP A 552 12.01 -9.97 -21.17
C ASP A 552 11.12 -10.95 -21.94
N ASP A 553 11.69 -12.09 -22.25
CA ASP A 553 11.10 -13.18 -23.01
C ASP A 553 11.62 -14.50 -22.42
N GLY A 554 11.07 -15.63 -22.87
CA GLY A 554 11.47 -16.94 -22.34
C GLY A 554 10.41 -17.58 -21.43
N PRO A 555 10.76 -18.69 -20.78
CA PRO A 555 9.84 -19.40 -19.89
C PRO A 555 9.59 -18.60 -18.60
N PRO A 556 8.52 -18.95 -17.84
CA PRO A 556 8.28 -18.42 -16.51
C PRO A 556 9.52 -18.36 -15.63
N GLN A 557 9.72 -17.20 -14.99
CA GLN A 557 10.82 -16.97 -14.08
C GLN A 557 10.39 -16.13 -12.88
N MET A 558 11.22 -16.18 -11.85
CA MET A 558 11.00 -15.56 -10.54
C MET A 558 10.98 -14.02 -10.52
N SER A 559 11.16 -13.34 -11.65
CA SER A 559 10.93 -11.90 -11.83
C SER A 559 9.54 -11.57 -12.38
N TRP A 560 8.79 -12.59 -12.82
CA TRP A 560 7.51 -12.39 -13.49
C TRP A 560 6.36 -12.17 -12.51
N VAL A 561 5.63 -11.09 -12.75
CA VAL A 561 4.26 -10.89 -12.28
C VAL A 561 3.34 -11.35 -13.41
N ALA A 562 2.78 -12.54 -13.26
CA ALA A 562 2.09 -13.25 -14.33
C ALA A 562 0.59 -13.41 -14.09
N GLN A 563 -0.20 -13.35 -15.16
CA GLN A 563 -1.65 -13.56 -15.12
C GLN A 563 -2.09 -14.62 -16.14
N ILE A 564 -2.89 -15.57 -15.68
CA ILE A 564 -3.65 -16.51 -16.51
C ILE A 564 -5.11 -16.10 -16.43
N ASP A 565 -5.53 -15.28 -17.39
CA ASP A 565 -6.89 -14.77 -17.50
C ASP A 565 -7.73 -15.64 -18.44
N HIS A 566 -9.03 -15.71 -18.17
CA HIS A 566 -10.02 -16.29 -19.06
C HIS A 566 -10.24 -15.43 -20.31
N SER A 567 -10.20 -16.04 -21.49
CA SER A 567 -10.35 -15.35 -22.78
C SER A 567 -11.50 -15.90 -23.65
N GLY A 568 -12.14 -17.00 -23.23
CA GLY A 568 -13.14 -17.74 -24.01
C GLY A 568 -14.60 -17.43 -23.66
N SER A 569 -15.52 -18.27 -24.16
CA SER A 569 -16.96 -18.18 -23.86
C SER A 569 -17.47 -19.29 -22.92
N GLY A 570 -16.60 -20.22 -22.54
CA GLY A 570 -16.89 -21.32 -21.62
C GLY A 570 -15.64 -21.70 -20.83
N PRO A 571 -15.71 -22.69 -19.91
CA PRO A 571 -14.59 -23.06 -19.06
C PRO A 571 -13.31 -23.37 -19.85
N GLN A 572 -12.19 -22.83 -19.40
CA GLN A 572 -10.86 -23.04 -19.98
C GLN A 572 -9.91 -23.69 -18.96
N LYS A 573 -8.89 -24.36 -19.48
CA LYS A 573 -7.90 -25.12 -18.72
C LYS A 573 -6.52 -24.95 -19.33
N VAL A 574 -5.59 -24.47 -18.53
CA VAL A 574 -4.14 -24.48 -18.78
C VAL A 574 -3.53 -25.67 -18.04
N ARG A 575 -2.56 -26.34 -18.66
CA ARG A 575 -1.80 -27.43 -18.05
C ARG A 575 -0.42 -26.91 -17.64
N ALA A 576 0.22 -27.53 -16.66
CA ALA A 576 1.64 -27.33 -16.41
C ALA A 576 2.30 -28.70 -16.33
N ASN A 577 3.15 -29.05 -17.29
CA ASN A 577 3.84 -30.35 -17.29
C ASN A 577 5.26 -30.29 -16.71
N SER A 578 5.76 -29.08 -16.41
CA SER A 578 7.05 -28.83 -15.77
C SER A 578 6.89 -27.82 -14.64
N ASP A 579 7.88 -27.76 -13.75
CA ASP A 579 7.90 -26.82 -12.64
C ASP A 579 7.80 -25.37 -13.14
N LEU A 580 7.02 -24.56 -12.42
CA LEU A 580 6.79 -23.16 -12.74
C LEU A 580 7.22 -22.28 -11.58
N GLU A 581 7.93 -21.20 -11.89
CA GLU A 581 8.39 -20.22 -10.91
C GLU A 581 8.02 -18.81 -11.35
N PHE A 582 7.43 -18.05 -10.43
CA PHE A 582 7.03 -16.66 -10.63
C PHE A 582 7.38 -15.84 -9.38
N LEU A 583 7.54 -14.53 -9.55
CA LEU A 583 7.42 -13.65 -8.39
C LEU A 583 5.99 -13.73 -7.86
N ALA A 584 5.01 -13.58 -8.75
CA ALA A 584 3.60 -13.72 -8.42
C ALA A 584 2.80 -14.26 -9.60
N LEU A 585 1.80 -15.08 -9.30
CA LEU A 585 0.90 -15.64 -10.30
C LEU A 585 -0.56 -15.40 -9.89
N GLN A 586 -1.36 -14.86 -10.79
CA GLN A 586 -2.81 -14.83 -10.65
C GLN A 586 -3.48 -15.74 -11.68
N ILE A 587 -4.48 -16.50 -11.23
CA ILE A 587 -5.41 -17.21 -12.10
C ILE A 587 -6.77 -16.55 -11.94
N GLN A 588 -7.40 -16.16 -13.04
CA GLN A 588 -8.63 -15.39 -13.01
C GLN A 588 -9.66 -15.96 -13.99
N GLY A 589 -10.82 -16.37 -13.48
CA GLY A 589 -11.97 -16.68 -14.31
C GLY A 589 -12.69 -15.41 -14.78
N ASP A 590 -13.68 -15.55 -15.66
CA ASP A 590 -14.48 -14.41 -16.12
C ASP A 590 -15.65 -14.16 -15.16
N SER A 591 -15.59 -13.06 -14.41
CA SER A 591 -16.65 -12.65 -13.48
C SER A 591 -17.96 -12.25 -14.17
N LYS A 592 -17.95 -11.90 -15.46
CA LYS A 592 -19.17 -11.53 -16.20
C LYS A 592 -19.95 -12.77 -16.63
N THR A 593 -19.27 -13.79 -17.14
CA THR A 593 -19.90 -15.04 -17.60
C THR A 593 -19.90 -16.14 -16.55
N GLN A 594 -19.18 -15.93 -15.44
CA GLN A 594 -18.90 -16.94 -14.41
C GLN A 594 -18.13 -18.16 -14.96
N SER A 595 -17.46 -17.99 -16.11
CA SER A 595 -16.68 -19.06 -16.73
C SER A 595 -15.39 -19.31 -15.96
N ARG A 596 -15.07 -20.60 -15.78
CA ARG A 596 -13.90 -21.00 -15.00
C ARG A 596 -12.61 -20.95 -15.80
N GLN A 597 -11.55 -20.49 -15.15
CA GLN A 597 -10.16 -20.63 -15.63
C GLN A 597 -9.42 -21.60 -14.71
N THR A 598 -8.92 -22.70 -15.26
CA THR A 598 -8.22 -23.74 -14.49
C THR A 598 -6.73 -23.74 -14.81
N LEU A 599 -5.85 -23.71 -13.81
CA LEU A 599 -4.47 -24.20 -13.94
C LEU A 599 -4.40 -25.61 -13.34
N ALA A 600 -4.03 -26.59 -14.16
CA ALA A 600 -3.89 -27.97 -13.74
C ALA A 600 -2.43 -28.41 -13.77
N LEU A 601 -1.86 -28.61 -12.58
CA LEU A 601 -0.50 -29.11 -12.42
C LEU A 601 -0.45 -30.59 -12.79
N GLY A 602 0.54 -30.95 -13.60
CA GLY A 602 0.88 -32.32 -13.92
C GLY A 602 1.32 -33.11 -12.68
N ALA A 603 1.47 -34.42 -12.84
CA ALA A 603 1.88 -35.29 -11.74
C ALA A 603 3.27 -34.90 -11.22
N GLY A 604 3.37 -34.54 -9.94
CA GLY A 604 4.62 -34.15 -9.28
C GLY A 604 5.13 -32.75 -9.64
N VAL A 605 4.40 -31.96 -10.42
CA VAL A 605 4.82 -30.62 -10.84
C VAL A 605 4.74 -29.63 -9.69
N ASN A 606 5.81 -28.86 -9.49
CA ASN A 606 5.88 -27.80 -8.49
C ASN A 606 5.45 -26.46 -9.08
N LEU A 607 4.80 -25.65 -8.26
CA LEU A 607 4.45 -24.27 -8.57
C LEU A 607 4.97 -23.36 -7.44
N MET A 608 5.81 -22.40 -7.78
CA MET A 608 6.25 -21.36 -6.87
C MET A 608 5.74 -19.99 -7.34
N GLY A 609 5.03 -19.29 -6.44
CA GLY A 609 4.80 -17.85 -6.55
C GLY A 609 5.44 -17.20 -5.32
N ARG A 610 6.67 -16.69 -5.48
CA ARG A 610 7.50 -16.24 -4.35
C ARG A 610 6.74 -15.32 -3.42
N ASN A 611 6.20 -14.22 -3.94
CA ASN A 611 5.43 -13.26 -3.17
C ASN A 611 4.00 -13.74 -2.98
N GLU A 612 3.30 -14.12 -4.04
CA GLU A 612 1.96 -14.66 -3.88
C GLU A 612 1.48 -15.52 -5.04
N ILE A 613 0.59 -16.46 -4.73
CA ILE A 613 -0.29 -17.11 -5.70
C ILE A 613 -1.71 -16.66 -5.39
N ARG A 614 -2.39 -16.07 -6.37
CA ARG A 614 -3.74 -15.52 -6.21
C ARG A 614 -4.73 -16.28 -7.09
N LEU A 615 -5.67 -16.97 -6.46
CA LEU A 615 -6.82 -17.56 -7.13
C LEU A 615 -7.95 -16.52 -7.10
N GLY A 616 -8.14 -15.82 -8.21
CA GLY A 616 -9.22 -14.85 -8.38
C GLY A 616 -10.59 -15.52 -8.59
N ALA A 617 -11.66 -14.73 -8.64
CA ALA A 617 -13.02 -15.26 -8.77
C ALA A 617 -13.16 -16.23 -9.96
N HIS A 618 -13.89 -17.34 -9.76
CA HIS A 618 -14.09 -18.41 -10.74
C HIS A 618 -12.80 -19.06 -11.27
N SER A 619 -11.69 -18.97 -10.55
CA SER A 619 -10.47 -19.71 -10.90
C SER A 619 -10.40 -21.07 -10.21
N VAL A 620 -9.59 -21.97 -10.76
CA VAL A 620 -9.30 -23.27 -10.16
C VAL A 620 -7.80 -23.56 -10.25
N LEU A 621 -7.15 -23.89 -9.13
CA LEU A 621 -5.83 -24.51 -9.12
C LEU A 621 -5.97 -25.98 -8.75
N SER A 622 -5.51 -26.88 -9.63
CA SER A 622 -5.54 -28.32 -9.41
C SER A 622 -4.13 -28.88 -9.19
N VAL A 623 -3.88 -29.43 -8.00
CA VAL A 623 -2.59 -30.00 -7.58
C VAL A 623 -2.61 -31.52 -7.69
N ASN A 624 -1.56 -32.10 -8.26
CA ASN A 624 -1.43 -33.55 -8.47
C ASN A 624 -0.09 -34.08 -7.94
N GLY A 625 0.07 -34.13 -6.62
CA GLY A 625 1.22 -34.74 -5.93
C GLY A 625 2.49 -33.90 -5.84
N GLY A 626 2.57 -32.76 -6.54
CA GLY A 626 3.68 -31.79 -6.42
C GLY A 626 3.51 -30.82 -5.25
N THR A 627 4.41 -29.83 -5.19
CA THR A 627 4.40 -28.77 -4.17
C THR A 627 3.93 -27.43 -4.73
N VAL A 628 2.98 -26.79 -4.04
CA VAL A 628 2.67 -25.37 -4.27
C VAL A 628 3.31 -24.55 -3.15
N SER A 629 4.17 -23.60 -3.48
CA SER A 629 4.96 -22.84 -2.48
C SER A 629 4.88 -21.33 -2.66
N SER A 630 4.95 -20.63 -1.53
CA SER A 630 5.06 -19.17 -1.48
C SER A 630 5.77 -18.75 -0.19
N LEU A 631 6.63 -17.72 -0.31
CA LEU A 631 7.25 -17.10 0.86
C LEU A 631 6.19 -16.40 1.71
N ARG A 632 5.16 -15.81 1.08
CA ARG A 632 4.10 -15.09 1.78
C ARG A 632 2.82 -15.91 1.85
N TRP A 633 2.06 -16.01 0.76
CA TRP A 633 0.75 -16.67 0.83
C TRP A 633 0.16 -17.15 -0.50
N ILE A 634 -0.82 -18.05 -0.35
CA ILE A 634 -1.82 -18.37 -1.36
C ILE A 634 -3.13 -17.72 -0.94
N ASP A 635 -3.68 -16.84 -1.78
CA ASP A 635 -4.99 -16.22 -1.56
C ASP A 635 -6.04 -16.92 -2.43
N VAL A 636 -7.11 -17.42 -1.80
CA VAL A 636 -8.23 -18.07 -2.49
C VAL A 636 -9.44 -17.16 -2.37
N ALA A 637 -9.75 -16.43 -3.43
CA ALA A 637 -10.88 -15.50 -3.47
C ALA A 637 -12.23 -16.26 -3.41
N PRO A 638 -13.35 -15.55 -3.10
CA PRO A 638 -14.68 -16.12 -3.27
C PRO A 638 -14.87 -16.70 -4.68
N ASP A 639 -15.60 -17.81 -4.77
CA ASP A 639 -15.84 -18.59 -6.00
C ASP A 639 -14.60 -19.20 -6.67
N ALA A 640 -13.41 -19.06 -6.07
CA ALA A 640 -12.20 -19.74 -6.49
C ALA A 640 -12.07 -21.11 -5.81
N VAL A 641 -11.37 -22.05 -6.46
CA VAL A 641 -11.17 -23.40 -5.94
C VAL A 641 -9.70 -23.79 -5.93
N LEU A 642 -9.16 -24.09 -4.74
CA LEU A 642 -7.91 -24.81 -4.59
C LEU A 642 -8.22 -26.30 -4.38
N GLN A 643 -7.79 -27.18 -5.27
CA GLN A 643 -8.12 -28.61 -5.17
C GLN A 643 -6.94 -29.54 -5.42
N GLY A 644 -6.99 -30.76 -4.87
CA GLY A 644 -6.05 -31.82 -5.19
C GLY A 644 -5.43 -32.52 -3.99
N HIS A 645 -4.23 -33.06 -4.20
CA HIS A 645 -3.36 -33.70 -3.19
C HIS A 645 -1.89 -33.35 -3.47
N GLY A 646 -1.02 -33.45 -2.47
CA GLY A 646 0.40 -33.03 -2.55
C GLY A 646 0.86 -32.27 -1.30
N SER A 647 1.67 -31.23 -1.50
CA SER A 647 2.15 -30.36 -0.42
C SER A 647 1.90 -28.89 -0.75
N ILE A 648 1.57 -28.11 0.28
CA ILE A 648 1.49 -26.66 0.22
C ILE A 648 2.48 -26.09 1.22
N ASP A 649 3.55 -25.45 0.74
CA ASP A 649 4.50 -24.71 1.58
C ASP A 649 4.22 -23.20 1.51
N ALA A 650 3.08 -22.80 2.08
CA ALA A 650 2.61 -21.43 2.11
C ALA A 650 1.55 -21.24 3.20
N THR A 651 1.39 -19.99 3.65
CA THR A 651 0.21 -19.60 4.41
C THR A 651 -0.97 -19.50 3.46
N ILE A 652 -2.13 -20.06 3.82
CA ILE A 652 -3.34 -20.02 2.98
C ILE A 652 -4.37 -19.07 3.59
N TYR A 653 -4.88 -18.14 2.79
CA TYR A 653 -6.04 -17.33 3.11
C TYR A 653 -7.23 -17.79 2.25
N ASN A 654 -8.12 -18.60 2.83
CA ASN A 654 -9.25 -19.19 2.13
C ASN A 654 -10.55 -18.38 2.31
N ARG A 655 -11.04 -17.77 1.22
CA ARG A 655 -12.38 -17.17 1.08
C ARG A 655 -13.26 -17.86 0.04
N GLY A 656 -12.72 -18.87 -0.65
CA GLY A 656 -13.44 -19.70 -1.61
C GLY A 656 -13.51 -21.14 -1.12
N ASP A 657 -13.30 -22.09 -2.04
CA ASP A 657 -13.33 -23.51 -1.73
C ASP A 657 -11.92 -24.12 -1.72
N MET A 658 -11.62 -24.87 -0.67
CA MET A 658 -10.47 -25.77 -0.64
C MET A 658 -10.97 -27.22 -0.67
N LEU A 659 -10.68 -27.95 -1.75
CA LEU A 659 -11.11 -29.34 -1.95
C LEU A 659 -9.91 -30.30 -1.89
N VAL A 660 -9.76 -30.97 -0.75
CA VAL A 660 -8.73 -31.99 -0.52
C VAL A 660 -9.23 -33.33 -1.07
N THR A 661 -8.60 -33.84 -2.13
CA THR A 661 -9.02 -35.08 -2.81
C THR A 661 -8.17 -36.30 -2.47
N GLY A 662 -7.09 -36.10 -1.72
CA GLY A 662 -6.16 -37.14 -1.24
C GLY A 662 -5.28 -36.59 -0.11
N GLU A 663 -4.09 -37.14 0.09
CA GLU A 663 -3.17 -36.63 1.13
C GLU A 663 -2.64 -35.24 0.74
N ILE A 664 -2.97 -34.22 1.53
CA ILE A 664 -2.39 -32.89 1.42
C ILE A 664 -1.84 -32.44 2.77
N SER A 665 -0.68 -31.79 2.76
CA SER A 665 -0.07 -31.15 3.93
C SER A 665 0.10 -29.66 3.69
N ILE A 666 -0.13 -28.85 4.72
CA ILE A 666 0.09 -27.40 4.72
C ILE A 666 1.24 -27.10 5.68
N GLY A 667 2.35 -26.58 5.16
CA GLY A 667 3.58 -26.31 5.89
C GLY A 667 3.55 -25.06 6.78
N LYS A 668 2.57 -24.17 6.59
CA LYS A 668 2.41 -22.92 7.37
C LYS A 668 0.99 -22.79 7.93
N ASP A 669 0.53 -21.56 8.14
CA ASP A 669 -0.80 -21.29 8.70
C ASP A 669 -1.92 -21.47 7.68
N PHE A 670 -3.11 -21.81 8.17
CA PHE A 670 -4.34 -21.90 7.38
C PHE A 670 -5.42 -21.00 7.99
N TYR A 671 -5.91 -20.05 7.21
CA TYR A 671 -6.98 -19.13 7.62
C TYR A 671 -8.21 -19.33 6.74
N GLN A 672 -9.29 -19.86 7.30
CA GLN A 672 -10.58 -19.93 6.62
C GLN A 672 -11.51 -18.81 7.09
N SER A 673 -11.93 -17.98 6.14
CA SER A 673 -12.91 -16.93 6.42
C SER A 673 -14.33 -17.49 6.61
N PRO A 674 -15.28 -16.70 7.15
CA PRO A 674 -16.69 -17.09 7.22
C PRO A 674 -17.34 -17.42 5.87
N ALA A 675 -16.80 -16.95 4.76
CA ALA A 675 -17.31 -17.23 3.41
C ALA A 675 -16.67 -18.47 2.77
N GLY A 676 -15.61 -19.02 3.35
CA GLY A 676 -14.87 -20.13 2.78
C GLY A 676 -15.44 -21.50 3.15
N THR A 677 -15.14 -22.49 2.31
CA THR A 677 -15.45 -23.90 2.55
C THR A 677 -14.18 -24.73 2.53
N LEU A 678 -14.04 -25.63 3.50
CA LEU A 678 -13.06 -26.72 3.46
C LEU A 678 -13.81 -28.01 3.15
N SER A 679 -13.50 -28.64 2.03
CA SER A 679 -14.03 -29.93 1.63
C SER A 679 -12.95 -30.99 1.70
N ILE A 680 -13.15 -32.05 2.48
CA ILE A 680 -12.18 -33.15 2.59
C ILE A 680 -12.80 -34.43 2.06
N ARG A 681 -12.16 -35.05 1.07
CA ARG A 681 -12.51 -36.39 0.60
C ARG A 681 -11.96 -37.44 1.56
N PHE A 682 -12.84 -38.28 2.07
CA PHE A 682 -12.53 -39.41 2.94
C PHE A 682 -12.98 -40.71 2.29
N ASP A 683 -12.01 -41.53 1.86
CA ASP A 683 -12.26 -42.85 1.28
C ASP A 683 -11.99 -43.98 2.30
N GLY A 684 -12.56 -43.84 3.51
CA GLY A 684 -12.56 -44.88 4.56
C GLY A 684 -11.66 -44.59 5.77
N VAL A 685 -11.58 -45.56 6.68
CA VAL A 685 -10.94 -45.42 8.02
C VAL A 685 -9.42 -45.26 8.01
N ASP A 686 -8.75 -45.46 6.87
CA ASP A 686 -7.29 -45.34 6.75
C ASP A 686 -6.84 -43.99 6.17
N ALA A 687 -7.77 -43.14 5.70
CA ALA A 687 -7.44 -41.86 5.06
C ALA A 687 -6.83 -40.84 6.04
N ARG A 688 -5.57 -40.44 5.85
CA ARG A 688 -4.87 -39.54 6.77
C ARG A 688 -5.59 -38.21 6.99
N PRO A 689 -5.50 -37.62 8.20
CA PRO A 689 -6.04 -36.28 8.44
C PRO A 689 -5.30 -35.25 7.59
N LEU A 690 -5.95 -34.13 7.33
CA LEU A 690 -5.28 -32.93 6.83
C LEU A 690 -4.28 -32.43 7.89
N GLU A 691 -3.01 -32.34 7.52
CA GLU A 691 -1.94 -31.88 8.41
C GLU A 691 -1.61 -30.41 8.13
N ILE A 692 -1.72 -29.57 9.15
CA ILE A 692 -1.35 -28.15 9.12
C ILE A 692 -0.22 -27.96 10.13
N ALA A 693 0.97 -27.58 9.69
CA ALA A 693 2.10 -27.40 10.60
C ALA A 693 1.97 -26.12 11.46
N GLY A 694 1.26 -25.11 10.97
CA GLY A 694 1.01 -23.85 11.65
C GLY A 694 -0.30 -23.78 12.44
N VAL A 695 -0.84 -22.57 12.59
CA VAL A 695 -2.15 -22.31 13.19
C VAL A 695 -3.24 -22.53 12.14
N ALA A 696 -4.31 -23.24 12.51
CA ALA A 696 -5.53 -23.32 11.72
C ALA A 696 -6.63 -22.45 12.34
N SER A 697 -6.93 -21.33 11.71
CA SER A 697 -8.04 -20.44 12.07
C SER A 697 -9.29 -20.81 11.27
N LEU A 698 -10.28 -21.36 11.95
CA LEU A 698 -11.46 -21.96 11.36
C LEU A 698 -12.65 -21.01 11.38
N GLY A 699 -13.27 -20.86 10.22
CA GLY A 699 -14.57 -20.21 10.00
C GLY A 699 -15.30 -20.92 8.86
N GLY A 700 -16.46 -20.40 8.44
CA GLY A 700 -17.19 -20.94 7.29
C GLY A 700 -17.54 -22.42 7.44
N ASP A 701 -17.74 -23.12 6.33
CA ASP A 701 -18.24 -24.50 6.36
C ASP A 701 -17.14 -25.55 6.21
N LEU A 702 -17.33 -26.68 6.89
CA LEU A 702 -16.62 -27.93 6.61
C LEU A 702 -17.56 -28.90 5.90
N SER A 703 -17.11 -29.47 4.79
CA SER A 703 -17.82 -30.52 4.05
C SER A 703 -16.97 -31.77 3.97
N LEU A 704 -17.58 -32.94 4.18
CA LEU A 704 -16.91 -34.23 3.98
C LEU A 704 -17.51 -34.95 2.78
N LEU A 705 -16.63 -35.36 1.86
CA LEU A 705 -17.01 -36.10 0.67
C LEU A 705 -16.57 -37.55 0.86
N ALA A 706 -17.51 -38.50 0.90
CA ALA A 706 -17.18 -39.91 1.05
C ALA A 706 -17.94 -40.74 0.01
N ALA A 707 -17.22 -41.55 -0.77
CA ALA A 707 -17.83 -42.46 -1.73
C ALA A 707 -18.61 -43.62 -1.07
N LYS A 708 -18.39 -43.86 0.22
CA LYS A 708 -19.03 -44.91 1.04
C LYS A 708 -19.34 -44.35 2.44
N SER A 709 -20.20 -45.03 3.22
CA SER A 709 -20.34 -44.71 4.66
C SER A 709 -18.97 -44.84 5.34
N LEU A 710 -18.67 -43.93 6.28
CA LEU A 710 -17.45 -43.95 7.08
C LEU A 710 -17.40 -45.15 8.03
N ALA A 711 -18.55 -45.80 8.29
CA ALA A 711 -18.69 -46.98 9.14
C ALA A 711 -18.03 -46.81 10.54
N LEU A 712 -18.05 -45.60 11.09
CA LEU A 712 -17.59 -45.35 12.45
C LEU A 712 -18.51 -46.09 13.43
N LYS A 713 -17.93 -46.82 14.39
CA LYS A 713 -18.72 -47.43 15.46
C LYS A 713 -19.16 -46.35 16.46
N PRO A 714 -20.28 -46.53 17.18
CA PRO A 714 -20.65 -45.65 18.29
C PRO A 714 -19.48 -45.46 19.27
N GLY A 715 -19.13 -44.20 19.55
CA GLY A 715 -17.99 -43.83 20.40
C GLY A 715 -16.61 -43.86 19.73
N GLN A 716 -16.50 -44.29 18.47
CA GLN A 716 -15.26 -44.20 17.69
C GLN A 716 -15.07 -42.78 17.16
N GLN A 717 -13.92 -42.18 17.47
CA GLN A 717 -13.56 -40.86 16.97
C GLN A 717 -12.71 -40.98 15.71
N ARG A 718 -12.82 -39.99 14.82
CA ARG A 718 -11.92 -39.84 13.68
C ARG A 718 -11.40 -38.42 13.55
N THR A 719 -10.08 -38.27 13.54
CA THR A 719 -9.41 -37.00 13.23
C THR A 719 -9.56 -36.66 11.76
N LEU A 720 -10.04 -35.45 11.49
CA LEU A 720 -10.17 -34.87 10.16
C LEU A 720 -8.98 -33.98 9.81
N LEU A 721 -8.55 -33.20 10.80
CA LEU A 721 -7.53 -32.16 10.65
C LEU A 721 -6.70 -32.11 11.93
N THR A 722 -5.41 -31.89 11.77
CA THR A 722 -4.46 -31.61 12.86
C THR A 722 -3.75 -30.29 12.58
N ALA A 723 -3.47 -29.53 13.63
CA ALA A 723 -2.70 -28.29 13.57
C ALA A 723 -1.84 -28.11 14.83
N ASN A 724 -0.82 -27.26 14.78
CA ASN A 724 -0.10 -26.84 16.00
C ASN A 724 -1.07 -26.17 16.99
N ARG A 725 -2.00 -25.38 16.45
CA ARG A 725 -3.09 -24.78 17.22
C ARG A 725 -4.34 -24.61 16.36
N ILE A 726 -5.50 -24.95 16.93
CA ILE A 726 -6.82 -24.65 16.37
C ILE A 726 -7.37 -23.38 17.03
N GLU A 727 -7.82 -22.45 16.20
CA GLU A 727 -8.55 -21.25 16.60
C GLU A 727 -9.89 -21.20 15.86
N GLY A 728 -10.95 -20.72 16.51
CA GLY A 728 -12.29 -20.70 15.90
C GLY A 728 -12.94 -22.09 15.76
N LYS A 729 -14.03 -22.14 14.98
CA LYS A 729 -14.83 -23.34 14.69
C LYS A 729 -15.51 -23.18 13.34
N PHE A 730 -15.80 -24.30 12.67
CA PHE A 730 -16.67 -24.28 11.50
C PHE A 730 -18.11 -23.92 11.90
N ALA A 731 -18.82 -23.27 10.98
CA ALA A 731 -20.18 -22.75 11.12
C ALA A 731 -21.27 -23.79 10.84
N ASN A 732 -20.91 -25.08 10.66
CA ASN A 732 -21.85 -26.17 10.45
C ASN A 732 -22.95 -26.17 11.52
N SER A 733 -24.21 -26.21 11.08
CA SER A 733 -25.38 -26.13 11.96
C SER A 733 -25.37 -27.21 13.04
N GLY A 734 -25.43 -26.79 14.31
CA GLY A 734 -25.37 -27.68 15.47
C GLY A 734 -24.01 -28.37 15.69
N GLY A 735 -22.97 -27.99 14.93
CA GLY A 735 -21.71 -28.73 14.90
C GLY A 735 -21.84 -30.11 14.27
N VAL A 736 -22.86 -30.32 13.43
CA VAL A 736 -23.15 -31.59 12.78
C VAL A 736 -22.74 -31.52 11.32
N ILE A 737 -22.10 -32.58 10.84
CA ILE A 737 -21.92 -32.83 9.41
C ILE A 737 -22.75 -34.05 9.02
N GLU A 738 -23.34 -34.03 7.83
CA GLU A 738 -24.12 -35.13 7.29
C GLU A 738 -23.39 -35.73 6.10
N ILE A 739 -23.24 -37.06 6.11
CA ILE A 739 -22.52 -37.80 5.07
C ILE A 739 -23.36 -39.01 4.72
N ASN A 740 -23.83 -39.09 3.48
CA ASN A 740 -24.68 -40.19 3.00
C ASN A 740 -25.91 -40.47 3.92
N GLY A 741 -26.48 -39.43 4.53
CA GLY A 741 -27.63 -39.54 5.43
C GLY A 741 -27.29 -39.87 6.90
N GLU A 742 -26.02 -40.11 7.21
CA GLU A 742 -25.53 -40.32 8.58
C GLU A 742 -25.00 -39.01 9.17
N LYS A 743 -25.31 -38.75 10.43
CA LYS A 743 -24.89 -37.53 11.14
C LYS A 743 -23.68 -37.79 12.02
N TYR A 744 -22.76 -36.83 12.00
CA TYR A 744 -21.54 -36.88 12.78
C TYR A 744 -21.34 -35.55 13.51
N MET A 745 -21.00 -35.62 14.79
CA MET A 745 -20.72 -34.47 15.63
C MET A 745 -19.25 -34.05 15.50
N LEU A 746 -19.00 -32.76 15.30
CA LEU A 746 -17.67 -32.15 15.33
C LEU A 746 -17.23 -31.84 16.76
N HIS A 747 -16.02 -32.30 17.09
CA HIS A 747 -15.35 -31.98 18.34
C HIS A 747 -14.01 -31.30 18.04
N TYR A 748 -13.70 -30.29 18.84
CA TYR A 748 -12.51 -29.46 18.69
C TYR A 748 -11.64 -29.63 19.93
N THR A 749 -10.37 -29.92 19.71
CA THR A 749 -9.33 -29.87 20.75
C THR A 749 -8.42 -28.68 20.47
N ARG A 750 -7.33 -28.54 21.24
CA ARG A 750 -6.32 -27.52 20.98
C ARG A 750 -5.59 -27.72 19.65
N ASP A 751 -5.47 -28.95 19.18
CA ASP A 751 -4.59 -29.35 18.06
C ASP A 751 -5.29 -30.18 16.98
N SER A 752 -6.58 -30.49 17.13
CA SER A 752 -7.28 -31.36 16.20
C SER A 752 -8.78 -31.10 16.13
N VAL A 753 -9.33 -31.39 14.94
CA VAL A 753 -10.78 -31.49 14.71
C VAL A 753 -11.11 -32.95 14.47
N VAL A 754 -12.03 -33.50 15.26
CA VAL A 754 -12.44 -34.90 15.19
C VAL A 754 -13.94 -35.01 15.00
N ILE A 755 -14.39 -36.10 14.38
CA ILE A 755 -15.80 -36.47 14.27
C ILE A 755 -16.13 -37.72 15.06
N CYS A 756 -17.35 -37.78 15.58
CA CYS A 756 -17.94 -38.95 16.21
C CYS A 756 -19.33 -39.19 15.61
N GLN A 757 -19.75 -40.44 15.46
CA GLN A 757 -21.13 -40.74 15.06
C GLN A 757 -22.10 -40.27 16.15
N GLU A 758 -23.17 -39.56 15.75
CA GLU A 758 -24.22 -39.06 16.66
C GLU A 758 -25.01 -40.18 17.35
#